data_AF-A0A970C6A4-F1
#
_entry.id   AF-A0A970C6A4-F1
#
_cell.length_a   1.000
_cell.length_b   1.000
_cell.length_c   1.000
_cell.angle_alpha   90.00
_cell.angle_beta   90.00
_cell.angle_gamma   90.00
#
_symmetry.space_group_name_H-M   'P 1'
#
loop_
_entity.id
_entity.type
_entity.pdbx_description
1 polymer ?
#
loop_
_entity_poly.entity_id
_entity_poly.type
_entity_poly.pdbx_seq_one_letter_code
_entity_poly.pdbx_strand_id
1 'polypeptide(L)'
;MTNLLRNVVVEEASNVAAPVPVELADYRRKWALVVGVSHYGDFGLTRLNSLSNAAHDACRVYGILAGDYGCTTTLLCRTEDVQAYEQMVGLPDGQLTSSLAGNGTRADIVDAIYAIARQAEAEDLFVFFYSGHGTDEGRGYIVPYGAVHGRHETYLMYETLWDALGRLPCLHKLLLFDCCYAGIAQPNLPALGSEVSAPTCTGIVLAERMAILSAADAFTVAADRYQCYDTGGGPSRYSPFTEALAEKLERARAGEELLPESIFLHVHQRVTEHFLPQPVDGVAIRPAFSAIGPGRLTLRKPGLHIRAPRLIWLKKGQHRTERLEVSGGTSPYKWALEGTASGCIIDSSTGVLTFDATGVEPGRYLHAVRVSDSNGSTVARSIRVLVQPQEETPLVVSTKQLEPCFADRDYRVSLQAEGGNGARVWRVKGLPDGLACSGLEGTISGVVSREHLASAGGSYVFTLDLEVTDANGVKAHEQVRLAVVDLEKYCEVPAGVMLLGYHPTPDREKELARLTPNGELKTAVSSNLCAKGEVYLPRFFIKRYPVTNREWREFVEAQPSAGIPRRWADKDFDPEREADLPVTDVALKDMQAYCLWRGTRLPTGWEWEKAARGEDGRLFPWGDQFDVNCCNSAQLRWGALTVVDQFPEGASPFGALDMVGNAWECVQQRICSHGRWRQALRGGSYGEEPSAMLACMAALPEQGWCLNLDERRGVLIPADSATDPAIGFRDVIEVEDVPVYPQGLVPVAASHFVIPDSRKELCAPKVFLARYTVTNIEYAEFVRETGHRRPQHWNQSGQELFDREMRYLPVIHVTWDDAAAFCRWKSSKLGVVCKVMTERVWRAAVHGPGQGRDFTPRRYPWGNDWQCCRCNGRESGFGGLMRVFDLANGRAVCGAFHLLGNVWQWVGPNKVAGGSWRENCQATEDWLRECDGAGCDVGFRYYADPASGH
;
A
#
# COMPACT_ATOMS: atom_id res chain seq x y z
N MET A 1 17.90 45.49 -24.35
CA MET A 1 18.10 44.35 -25.28
C MET A 1 17.70 43.10 -24.50
N THR A 2 16.43 42.80 -24.23
CA THR A 2 15.23 42.76 -25.10
C THR A 2 15.32 41.68 -26.18
N ASN A 3 14.59 40.57 -25.96
CA ASN A 3 13.98 39.66 -26.92
C ASN A 3 14.70 39.40 -28.26
N LEU A 4 15.58 38.41 -28.30
CA LEU A 4 15.94 37.63 -29.50
C LEU A 4 16.45 36.24 -29.04
N LEU A 5 16.25 35.20 -29.84
CA LEU A 5 16.61 33.77 -29.59
C LEU A 5 15.68 32.91 -28.70
N ARG A 6 14.36 33.12 -28.78
CA ARG A 6 13.38 32.01 -28.68
C ARG A 6 12.49 32.02 -29.93
N ASN A 7 12.19 30.83 -30.45
CA ASN A 7 11.30 30.52 -31.59
C ASN A 7 11.89 30.67 -33.01
N VAL A 8 12.88 29.82 -33.31
CA VAL A 8 13.17 29.23 -34.64
C VAL A 8 13.75 27.84 -34.35
N VAL A 9 13.24 26.69 -34.83
CA VAL A 9 12.00 26.36 -35.55
C VAL A 9 11.53 24.96 -35.05
N VAL A 10 10.27 24.57 -35.29
CA VAL A 10 9.82 23.17 -35.18
C VAL A 10 9.22 22.75 -36.53
N GLU A 11 9.94 21.93 -37.29
CA GLU A 11 9.39 21.15 -38.40
C GLU A 11 10.28 19.92 -38.68
N GLU A 12 9.75 18.94 -39.41
CA GLU A 12 10.10 17.54 -39.29
C GLU A 12 11.51 17.14 -39.79
N ALA A 13 12.23 16.35 -38.97
CA ALA A 13 13.41 15.60 -39.38
C ALA A 13 13.32 14.15 -38.88
N SER A 14 12.58 13.34 -39.65
CA SER A 14 12.68 11.90 -39.83
C SER A 14 13.78 11.11 -39.09
N ASN A 15 13.37 10.08 -38.34
CA ASN A 15 14.08 8.79 -38.13
C ASN A 15 15.62 8.81 -38.18
N VAL A 16 16.25 9.57 -37.29
CA VAL A 16 17.62 9.26 -36.84
C VAL A 16 17.50 8.49 -35.54
N ALA A 17 17.94 7.24 -35.53
CA ALA A 17 18.03 6.46 -34.30
C ALA A 17 18.93 7.22 -33.32
N ALA A 18 18.48 7.41 -32.08
CA ALA A 18 19.30 8.01 -31.04
C ALA A 18 20.65 7.27 -30.97
N PRO A 19 21.79 7.97 -30.92
CA PRO A 19 23.09 7.31 -30.93
C PRO A 19 23.15 6.31 -29.77
N VAL A 20 23.52 5.08 -30.08
CA VAL A 20 23.67 4.02 -29.08
C VAL A 20 24.64 4.54 -28.01
N PRO A 21 24.23 4.61 -26.73
CA PRO A 21 25.11 5.13 -25.69
C PRO A 21 26.37 4.28 -25.60
N VAL A 22 27.53 4.92 -25.77
CA VAL A 22 28.81 4.26 -25.57
C VAL A 22 28.97 4.01 -24.08
N GLU A 23 28.95 2.73 -23.68
CA GLU A 23 29.25 2.32 -22.31
C GLU A 23 30.77 2.29 -22.10
N LEU A 24 31.30 3.17 -21.25
CA LEU A 24 32.70 3.15 -20.83
C LEU A 24 32.86 2.31 -19.56
N ALA A 25 33.97 1.56 -19.48
CA ALA A 25 34.31 0.74 -18.32
C ALA A 25 34.81 1.57 -17.11
N ASP A 26 35.61 2.61 -17.39
CA ASP A 26 35.96 3.72 -16.49
C ASP A 26 36.26 4.95 -17.37
N TYR A 27 36.41 6.13 -16.77
CA TYR A 27 36.79 7.35 -17.48
C TYR A 27 38.20 7.25 -18.05
N ARG A 28 38.43 7.94 -19.17
CA ARG A 28 39.76 8.01 -19.79
C ARG A 28 40.79 8.69 -18.88
N ARG A 29 40.43 9.84 -18.28
CA ARG A 29 41.16 10.50 -17.19
C ARG A 29 40.18 11.04 -16.15
N LYS A 30 40.69 11.30 -14.95
CA LYS A 30 39.95 11.95 -13.86
C LYS A 30 40.72 13.23 -13.50
N TRP A 31 40.10 14.37 -13.70
CA TRP A 31 40.63 15.70 -13.35
C TRP A 31 39.98 16.16 -12.04
N ALA A 32 40.75 16.80 -11.16
CA ALA A 32 40.20 17.41 -9.97
C ALA A 32 40.79 18.81 -9.72
N LEU A 33 39.94 19.75 -9.33
CA LEU A 33 40.34 21.08 -8.86
C LEU A 33 39.82 21.25 -7.43
N VAL A 34 40.75 21.45 -6.50
CA VAL A 34 40.49 21.47 -5.06
C VAL A 34 40.95 22.82 -4.50
N VAL A 35 40.04 23.54 -3.87
CA VAL A 35 40.24 24.93 -3.43
C VAL A 35 39.88 25.05 -1.94
N GLY A 36 40.78 25.65 -1.15
CA GLY A 36 40.58 25.87 0.28
C GLY A 36 41.00 27.27 0.71
N VAL A 37 40.07 28.05 1.28
CA VAL A 37 40.32 29.44 1.69
C VAL A 37 39.98 29.64 3.17
N SER A 38 40.99 29.45 4.04
CA SER A 38 40.87 29.72 5.48
C SER A 38 41.01 31.22 5.80
N HIS A 39 42.08 31.87 5.30
CA HIS A 39 42.39 33.26 5.67
C HIS A 39 41.90 34.29 4.65
N TYR A 40 41.16 35.28 5.14
CA TYR A 40 40.71 36.47 4.40
C TYR A 40 41.43 37.68 5.01
N GLY A 41 42.18 38.43 4.19
CA GLY A 41 43.04 39.51 4.69
C GLY A 41 42.29 40.76 5.16
N ASP A 42 42.96 41.61 5.94
CA ASP A 42 42.48 42.93 6.42
C ASP A 42 42.40 43.97 5.25
N PHE A 43 41.63 43.67 4.21
CA PHE A 43 41.48 44.51 3.01
C PHE A 43 40.33 45.51 3.12
N GLY A 44 40.22 46.26 4.22
CA GLY A 44 39.21 47.31 4.36
C GLY A 44 38.81 47.65 5.80
N LEU A 45 37.78 48.50 5.93
CA LEU A 45 37.23 48.96 7.22
C LEU A 45 36.32 47.94 7.93
N THR A 46 36.00 46.81 7.28
CA THR A 46 35.13 45.74 7.79
C THR A 46 35.75 44.38 7.46
N ARG A 47 35.74 43.46 8.44
CA ARG A 47 36.43 42.17 8.36
C ARG A 47 35.53 41.05 7.85
N LEU A 48 36.03 40.26 6.90
CA LEU A 48 35.59 38.87 6.72
C LEU A 48 36.28 38.01 7.78
N ASN A 49 35.52 37.18 8.49
CA ASN A 49 36.10 36.29 9.51
C ASN A 49 36.90 35.18 8.85
N SER A 50 38.15 34.97 9.27
CA SER A 50 38.93 33.81 8.83
C SER A 50 38.33 32.52 9.37
N LEU A 51 38.24 31.51 8.50
CA LEU A 51 37.79 30.16 8.81
C LEU A 51 38.97 29.33 9.35
N SER A 52 38.67 28.28 10.10
CA SER A 52 39.70 27.58 10.88
C SER A 52 40.23 26.29 10.26
N ASN A 53 39.54 25.77 9.23
CA ASN A 53 39.80 24.44 8.68
C ASN A 53 39.52 24.29 7.18
N ALA A 54 39.02 25.32 6.47
CA ALA A 54 38.71 25.21 5.04
C ALA A 54 39.90 24.73 4.17
N ALA A 55 41.12 25.20 4.47
CA ALA A 55 42.34 24.70 3.85
C ALA A 55 42.71 23.25 4.27
N HIS A 56 42.38 22.84 5.49
CA HIS A 56 42.57 21.46 5.96
C HIS A 56 41.61 20.49 5.25
N ASP A 57 40.35 20.90 5.08
CA ASP A 57 39.32 20.17 4.35
C ASP A 57 39.76 19.94 2.90
N ALA A 58 40.22 21.00 2.22
CA ALA A 58 40.82 20.94 0.90
C ALA A 58 42.05 19.99 0.85
N CYS A 59 42.97 20.07 1.80
CA CYS A 59 44.15 19.18 1.82
C CYS A 59 43.79 17.70 2.01
N ARG A 60 42.77 17.38 2.83
CA ARG A 60 42.29 16.00 2.99
C ARG A 60 41.65 15.48 1.72
N VAL A 61 40.75 16.25 1.10
CA VAL A 61 40.08 15.86 -0.15
C VAL A 61 41.08 15.74 -1.31
N TYR A 62 42.10 16.61 -1.36
CA TYR A 62 43.23 16.48 -2.29
C TYR A 62 43.94 15.13 -2.14
N GLY A 63 44.32 14.74 -0.91
CA GLY A 63 44.98 13.47 -0.65
C GLY A 63 44.17 12.26 -1.11
N ILE A 64 42.85 12.28 -0.86
CA ILE A 64 41.92 11.22 -1.28
C ILE A 64 41.79 11.19 -2.82
N LEU A 65 41.56 12.33 -3.47
CA LEU A 65 41.35 12.36 -4.92
C LEU A 65 42.63 12.01 -5.70
N ALA A 66 43.77 12.55 -5.31
CA ALA A 66 45.05 12.29 -5.96
C ALA A 66 45.58 10.87 -5.67
N GLY A 67 45.53 10.42 -4.40
CA GLY A 67 46.06 9.12 -3.97
C GLY A 67 45.09 7.96 -4.21
N ASP A 68 43.92 8.00 -3.57
CA ASP A 68 42.97 6.89 -3.54
C ASP A 68 42.17 6.73 -4.85
N TYR A 69 41.94 7.82 -5.60
CA TYR A 69 41.12 7.80 -6.81
C TYR A 69 41.91 8.06 -8.12
N GLY A 70 43.19 8.40 -8.02
CA GLY A 70 44.08 8.61 -9.17
C GLY A 70 43.74 9.85 -10.01
N CYS A 71 43.09 10.86 -9.42
CA CYS A 71 42.76 12.11 -10.10
C CYS A 71 44.02 12.95 -10.33
N THR A 72 44.19 13.46 -11.54
CA THR A 72 45.13 14.57 -11.82
C THR A 72 44.58 15.82 -11.15
N THR A 73 45.13 16.14 -9.98
CA THR A 73 44.52 17.07 -9.02
C THR A 73 45.32 18.37 -8.93
N THR A 74 44.65 19.51 -9.04
CA THR A 74 45.20 20.85 -8.82
C THR A 74 44.75 21.36 -7.46
N LEU A 75 45.70 21.72 -6.58
CA LEU A 75 45.42 22.30 -5.27
C LEU A 75 45.64 23.82 -5.29
N LEU A 76 44.63 24.57 -4.87
CA LEU A 76 44.65 26.02 -4.71
C LEU A 76 44.35 26.39 -3.25
N CYS A 77 45.41 26.61 -2.48
CA CYS A 77 45.37 26.99 -1.06
C CYS A 77 46.52 27.95 -0.78
N ARG A 78 46.35 28.82 0.22
CA ARG A 78 47.44 29.67 0.71
C ARG A 78 48.56 28.82 1.33
N THR A 79 49.81 29.08 0.94
CA THR A 79 51.03 28.39 1.41
C THR A 79 51.08 28.17 2.94
N GLU A 80 50.88 29.21 3.75
CA GLU A 80 50.98 29.11 5.20
C GLU A 80 49.88 28.21 5.81
N ASP A 81 48.72 28.13 5.17
CA ASP A 81 47.58 27.33 5.64
C ASP A 81 47.83 25.83 5.37
N VAL A 82 48.58 25.51 4.30
CA VAL A 82 49.00 24.15 3.95
C VAL A 82 50.17 23.69 4.83
N GLN A 83 51.10 24.58 5.18
CA GLN A 83 52.15 24.29 6.17
C GLN A 83 51.56 24.00 7.56
N ALA A 84 50.52 24.76 7.96
CA ALA A 84 49.78 24.47 9.19
C ALA A 84 49.08 23.10 9.15
N TYR A 85 48.53 22.70 7.99
CA TYR A 85 47.99 21.36 7.79
C TYR A 85 49.06 20.27 7.87
N GLU A 86 50.18 20.41 7.16
CA GLU A 86 51.31 19.47 7.18
C GLU A 86 51.75 19.19 8.63
N GLN A 87 51.92 20.24 9.44
CA GLN A 87 52.23 20.14 10.87
C GLN A 87 51.11 19.48 11.70
N MET A 88 49.83 19.77 11.42
CA MET A 88 48.69 19.17 12.13
C MET A 88 48.60 17.65 11.91
N VAL A 89 48.91 17.16 10.71
CA VAL A 89 48.83 15.72 10.38
C VAL A 89 50.17 14.98 10.46
N GLY A 90 51.28 15.68 10.71
CA GLY A 90 52.62 15.09 10.84
C GLY A 90 53.27 14.72 9.51
N LEU A 91 52.94 15.42 8.42
CA LEU A 91 53.63 15.30 7.14
C LEU A 91 54.96 16.08 7.17
N PRO A 92 56.01 15.61 6.47
CA PRO A 92 57.21 16.39 6.21
C PRO A 92 56.93 17.77 5.61
N ASP A 93 57.58 18.80 6.16
CA ASP A 93 57.51 20.18 5.68
C ASP A 93 57.74 20.26 4.17
N GLY A 94 56.80 20.86 3.45
CA GLY A 94 56.87 21.09 2.02
C GLY A 94 56.27 19.99 1.13
N GLN A 95 55.82 18.87 1.68
CA GLN A 95 55.31 17.74 0.88
C GLN A 95 54.08 18.10 0.02
N LEU A 96 53.10 18.81 0.59
CA LEU A 96 51.92 19.30 -0.13
C LEU A 96 52.14 20.71 -0.65
N THR A 97 52.87 21.54 0.10
CA THR A 97 53.17 22.94 -0.25
C THR A 97 53.89 23.06 -1.60
N SER A 98 54.77 22.11 -1.93
CA SER A 98 55.44 22.03 -3.25
C SER A 98 54.52 21.65 -4.43
N SER A 99 53.30 21.19 -4.15
CA SER A 99 52.27 20.82 -5.14
C SER A 99 51.22 21.91 -5.38
N LEU A 100 51.37 23.09 -4.76
CA LEU A 100 50.41 24.19 -4.91
C LEU A 100 50.51 24.87 -6.27
N ALA A 101 49.35 25.08 -6.91
CA ALA A 101 49.25 25.75 -8.20
C ALA A 101 48.85 27.24 -8.08
N GLY A 102 48.50 27.71 -6.88
CA GLY A 102 48.06 29.07 -6.59
C GLY A 102 47.45 29.18 -5.19
N ASN A 103 47.08 30.39 -4.79
CA ASN A 103 46.54 30.68 -3.46
C ASN A 103 45.01 30.55 -3.37
N GLY A 104 44.32 30.29 -4.49
CA GLY A 104 42.86 30.25 -4.57
C GLY A 104 42.25 31.63 -4.83
N THR A 105 42.95 32.50 -5.56
CA THR A 105 42.38 33.78 -6.02
C THR A 105 41.29 33.56 -7.08
N ARG A 106 40.49 34.60 -7.38
CA ARG A 106 39.50 34.56 -8.47
C ARG A 106 40.13 34.18 -9.81
N ALA A 107 41.37 34.63 -10.07
CA ALA A 107 42.11 34.30 -11.29
C ALA A 107 42.55 32.83 -11.25
N ASP A 108 43.22 32.39 -10.18
CA ASP A 108 43.74 31.02 -10.03
C ASP A 108 42.66 29.96 -10.33
N ILE A 109 41.46 30.14 -9.77
CA ILE A 109 40.34 29.20 -9.93
C ILE A 109 39.90 29.12 -11.39
N VAL A 110 39.71 30.27 -12.06
CA VAL A 110 39.22 30.33 -13.44
C VAL A 110 40.29 29.86 -14.43
N ASP A 111 41.55 30.25 -14.21
CA ASP A 111 42.68 29.85 -15.05
C ASP A 111 43.00 28.36 -14.91
N ALA A 112 42.82 27.76 -13.72
CA ALA A 112 42.93 26.31 -13.52
C ALA A 112 41.83 25.55 -14.29
N ILE A 113 40.56 26.01 -14.25
CA ILE A 113 39.49 25.42 -15.05
C ILE A 113 39.83 25.49 -16.55
N TYR A 114 40.34 26.63 -17.04
CA TYR A 114 40.77 26.75 -18.43
C TYR A 114 42.02 25.94 -18.79
N ALA A 115 42.94 25.73 -17.85
CA ALA A 115 44.11 24.86 -18.06
C ALA A 115 43.71 23.39 -18.21
N ILE A 116 42.69 22.94 -17.48
CA ILE A 116 42.09 21.62 -17.60
C ILE A 116 41.27 21.52 -18.90
N ALA A 117 40.44 22.53 -19.22
CA ALA A 117 39.62 22.56 -20.43
C ALA A 117 40.43 22.45 -21.74
N ARG A 118 41.69 22.92 -21.75
CA ARG A 118 42.60 22.78 -22.90
C ARG A 118 43.13 21.35 -23.12
N GLN A 119 42.95 20.45 -22.16
CA GLN A 119 43.53 19.09 -22.16
C GLN A 119 42.47 17.98 -22.00
N ALA A 120 41.34 18.30 -21.40
CA ALA A 120 40.27 17.37 -21.09
C ALA A 120 39.41 17.05 -22.33
N GLU A 121 38.83 15.85 -22.33
CA GLU A 121 37.99 15.34 -23.43
C GLU A 121 36.64 14.82 -22.89
N ALA A 122 35.71 14.50 -23.79
CA ALA A 122 34.33 14.10 -23.44
C ALA A 122 34.25 12.91 -22.47
N GLU A 123 35.20 11.97 -22.59
CA GLU A 123 35.34 10.73 -21.82
C GLU A 123 36.01 10.92 -20.44
N ASP A 124 36.46 12.13 -20.11
CA ASP A 124 37.10 12.43 -18.83
C ASP A 124 36.06 12.83 -17.76
N LEU A 125 36.36 12.52 -16.50
CA LEU A 125 35.63 13.06 -15.33
C LEU A 125 36.28 14.38 -14.90
N PHE A 126 35.47 15.38 -14.53
CA PHE A 126 35.93 16.54 -13.78
C PHE A 126 35.29 16.60 -12.37
N VAL A 127 36.12 16.77 -11.35
CA VAL A 127 35.71 16.96 -9.95
C VAL A 127 36.10 18.36 -9.49
N PHE A 128 35.17 19.12 -8.92
CA PHE A 128 35.45 20.39 -8.25
C PHE A 128 35.16 20.26 -6.76
N PHE A 129 36.10 20.67 -5.90
CA PHE A 129 35.89 20.82 -4.47
C PHE A 129 36.25 22.24 -4.05
N TYR A 130 35.35 22.91 -3.34
CA TYR A 130 35.59 24.20 -2.73
C TYR A 130 35.19 24.16 -1.26
N SER A 131 36.11 24.57 -0.37
CA SER A 131 35.82 24.90 1.03
C SER A 131 36.22 26.34 1.33
N GLY A 132 35.31 27.09 1.95
CA GLY A 132 35.49 28.53 2.18
C GLY A 132 34.17 29.28 2.41
N HIS A 133 34.20 30.61 2.35
CA HIS A 133 32.99 31.42 2.46
C HIS A 133 32.15 31.37 1.17
N GLY A 134 30.84 31.28 1.36
CA GLY A 134 29.83 31.52 0.32
C GLY A 134 28.81 32.55 0.83
N THR A 135 28.23 33.33 -0.08
CA THR A 135 27.31 34.43 0.25
C THR A 135 26.18 34.51 -0.77
N ASP A 136 24.98 34.88 -0.32
CA ASP A 136 23.79 34.95 -1.16
C ASP A 136 23.72 36.28 -1.94
N GLU A 137 23.75 37.42 -1.26
CA GLU A 137 23.78 38.80 -1.80
C GLU A 137 22.97 38.99 -3.11
N GLY A 138 21.80 38.36 -3.16
CA GLY A 138 20.86 38.38 -4.28
C GLY A 138 21.23 37.58 -5.54
N ARG A 139 22.41 36.95 -5.63
CA ARG A 139 22.85 36.20 -6.84
C ARG A 139 23.75 34.96 -6.62
N GLY A 140 24.32 34.79 -5.43
CA GLY A 140 25.17 33.65 -5.07
C GLY A 140 26.62 33.77 -5.54
N TYR A 141 27.54 33.69 -4.58
CA TYR A 141 28.99 33.78 -4.82
C TYR A 141 29.76 32.80 -3.92
N ILE A 142 30.90 32.31 -4.41
CA ILE A 142 32.00 31.84 -3.56
C ILE A 142 33.02 32.97 -3.38
N VAL A 143 33.72 32.99 -2.24
CA VAL A 143 34.62 34.09 -1.86
C VAL A 143 36.09 33.63 -2.00
N PRO A 144 36.83 34.04 -3.04
CA PRO A 144 38.20 33.59 -3.25
C PRO A 144 39.21 34.28 -2.33
N TYR A 145 40.44 33.77 -2.28
CA TYR A 145 41.54 34.45 -1.60
C TYR A 145 41.80 35.83 -2.21
N GLY A 146 41.96 36.85 -1.35
CA GLY A 146 42.11 38.25 -1.76
C GLY A 146 40.81 39.01 -2.04
N ALA A 147 39.64 38.40 -1.80
CA ALA A 147 38.35 39.07 -1.87
C ALA A 147 38.23 40.22 -0.84
N VAL A 148 37.50 41.28 -1.22
CA VAL A 148 37.28 42.48 -0.41
C VAL A 148 35.81 42.57 0.01
N HIS A 149 35.56 42.73 1.31
CA HIS A 149 34.20 42.77 1.84
C HIS A 149 33.35 43.87 1.19
N GLY A 150 32.16 43.52 0.70
CA GLY A 150 31.22 44.44 0.04
C GLY A 150 31.63 44.87 -1.38
N ARG A 151 32.68 44.27 -1.97
CA ARG A 151 33.08 44.48 -3.37
C ARG A 151 32.87 43.21 -4.19
N HIS A 152 31.64 43.01 -4.65
CA HIS A 152 31.21 41.80 -5.37
C HIS A 152 32.03 41.52 -6.64
N GLU A 153 32.67 42.53 -7.23
CA GLU A 153 33.60 42.36 -8.35
C GLU A 153 34.83 41.51 -7.99
N THR A 154 35.19 41.43 -6.70
CA THR A 154 36.31 40.62 -6.19
C THR A 154 35.92 39.18 -5.84
N TYR A 155 34.62 38.88 -5.74
CA TYR A 155 34.10 37.54 -5.44
C TYR A 155 34.00 36.72 -6.74
N LEU A 156 33.81 35.39 -6.66
CA LEU A 156 33.49 34.58 -7.83
C LEU A 156 32.00 34.20 -7.84
N MET A 157 31.25 34.91 -8.68
CA MET A 157 29.82 34.69 -8.90
C MET A 157 29.55 33.33 -9.52
N TYR A 158 28.49 32.63 -9.10
CA TYR A 158 28.16 31.31 -9.64
C TYR A 158 27.95 31.34 -11.17
N GLU A 159 27.32 32.37 -11.74
CA GLU A 159 27.21 32.53 -13.21
C GLU A 159 28.58 32.51 -13.92
N THR A 160 29.60 33.17 -13.37
CA THR A 160 30.97 33.14 -13.93
C THR A 160 31.61 31.76 -13.79
N LEU A 161 31.35 31.06 -12.67
CA LEU A 161 31.80 29.69 -12.48
C LEU A 161 31.11 28.73 -13.47
N TRP A 162 29.81 28.91 -13.72
CA TRP A 162 29.05 28.13 -14.70
C TRP A 162 29.55 28.35 -16.14
N ASP A 163 29.85 29.58 -16.52
CA ASP A 163 30.46 29.90 -17.82
C ASP A 163 31.84 29.24 -18.00
N ALA A 164 32.65 29.17 -16.93
CA ALA A 164 33.95 28.49 -16.95
C ALA A 164 33.77 26.96 -17.03
N LEU A 165 32.88 26.38 -16.22
CA LEU A 165 32.59 24.95 -16.21
C LEU A 165 31.92 24.47 -17.51
N GLY A 166 31.06 25.29 -18.13
CA GLY A 166 30.43 25.01 -19.41
C GLY A 166 31.41 24.91 -20.59
N ARG A 167 32.64 25.41 -20.42
CA ARG A 167 33.73 25.30 -21.40
C ARG A 167 34.59 24.04 -21.23
N LEU A 168 34.37 23.24 -20.18
CA LEU A 168 35.03 21.94 -20.01
C LEU A 168 34.41 20.88 -20.92
N PRO A 169 35.19 20.23 -21.81
CA PRO A 169 34.69 19.18 -22.70
C PRO A 169 34.13 17.94 -21.99
N CYS A 170 34.51 17.69 -20.74
CA CYS A 170 34.06 16.55 -19.93
C CYS A 170 32.53 16.45 -19.91
N LEU A 171 31.93 15.35 -20.37
CA LEU A 171 30.48 15.17 -20.27
C LEU A 171 30.04 14.94 -18.81
N HIS A 172 30.95 14.46 -17.95
CA HIS A 172 30.69 14.12 -16.55
C HIS A 172 31.41 15.06 -15.58
N LYS A 173 30.63 15.70 -14.70
CA LYS A 173 31.09 16.75 -13.77
C LYS A 173 30.51 16.52 -12.35
N LEU A 174 31.36 16.40 -11.33
CA LEU A 174 30.98 16.27 -9.93
C LEU A 174 31.46 17.49 -9.13
N LEU A 175 30.55 18.22 -8.51
CA LEU A 175 30.84 19.49 -7.84
C LEU A 175 30.47 19.39 -6.35
N LEU A 176 31.41 19.73 -5.49
CA LEU A 176 31.36 19.54 -4.04
C LEU A 176 31.62 20.88 -3.35
N PHE A 177 30.62 21.42 -2.66
CA PHE A 177 30.67 22.75 -2.05
C PHE A 177 30.52 22.69 -0.54
N ASP A 178 31.62 22.94 0.17
CA ASP A 178 31.69 23.06 1.63
C ASP A 178 31.69 24.54 2.02
N CYS A 179 30.57 25.22 1.76
CA CYS A 179 30.39 26.64 2.03
C CYS A 179 28.91 27.01 2.28
N CYS A 180 28.68 28.17 2.91
CA CYS A 180 27.35 28.71 3.17
C CYS A 180 26.60 29.08 1.87
N TYR A 181 25.27 29.01 1.89
CA TYR A 181 24.39 29.37 0.76
C TYR A 181 24.68 28.61 -0.56
N ALA A 182 25.42 27.50 -0.50
CA ALA A 182 25.79 26.70 -1.66
C ALA A 182 24.60 26.11 -2.43
N GLY A 183 23.40 26.01 -1.83
CA GLY A 183 22.20 25.63 -2.57
C GLY A 183 21.74 26.66 -3.62
N ILE A 184 22.20 27.91 -3.57
CA ILE A 184 21.96 28.91 -4.64
C ILE A 184 22.69 28.53 -5.93
N ALA A 185 23.74 27.72 -5.85
CA ALA A 185 24.42 27.14 -7.00
C ALA A 185 23.52 26.15 -7.78
N GLN A 186 22.44 25.65 -7.19
CA GLN A 186 21.59 24.64 -7.81
C GLN A 186 20.55 25.31 -8.73
N PRO A 187 20.54 25.03 -10.04
CA PRO A 187 19.50 25.58 -10.91
C PRO A 187 18.12 25.03 -10.53
N ASN A 188 17.08 25.85 -10.71
CA ASN A 188 15.69 25.56 -10.35
C ASN A 188 15.21 24.20 -10.91
N LEU A 189 15.32 23.16 -10.09
CA LEU A 189 14.84 21.81 -10.32
C LEU A 189 14.03 21.39 -9.08
N PRO A 190 12.95 20.60 -9.25
CA PRO A 190 12.14 20.15 -8.12
C PRO A 190 12.99 19.33 -7.15
N ALA A 191 12.82 19.58 -5.85
CA ALA A 191 13.55 18.87 -4.80
C ALA A 191 13.38 17.35 -4.93
N LEU A 192 14.50 16.63 -5.01
CA LEU A 192 14.51 15.19 -5.25
C LEU A 192 13.93 14.41 -4.06
N GLY A 193 12.67 14.00 -4.16
CA GLY A 193 12.04 13.03 -3.27
C GLY A 193 12.44 11.61 -3.66
N SER A 194 13.39 11.03 -2.93
CA SER A 194 13.73 9.59 -2.82
C SER A 194 13.01 8.60 -3.76
N GLU A 195 13.57 8.36 -4.95
CA GLU A 195 14.13 7.07 -5.39
C GLU A 195 14.46 7.15 -6.89
N VAL A 196 15.73 7.38 -7.22
CA VAL A 196 16.21 7.14 -8.59
C VAL A 196 16.37 5.63 -8.73
N SER A 197 15.44 5.00 -9.45
CA SER A 197 15.65 3.67 -10.01
C SER A 197 16.93 3.72 -10.85
N ALA A 198 18.00 3.08 -10.36
CA ALA A 198 19.21 2.95 -11.14
C ALA A 198 18.89 2.09 -12.39
N PRO A 199 19.23 2.56 -13.60
CA PRO A 199 19.16 1.72 -14.79
C PRO A 199 19.94 0.43 -14.56
N THR A 200 19.46 -0.67 -15.11
CA THR A 200 20.10 -2.00 -15.03
C THR A 200 21.42 -2.12 -15.81
N CYS A 201 21.96 -1.00 -16.30
CA CYS A 201 23.16 -0.91 -17.12
C CYS A 201 24.44 -0.97 -16.27
N THR A 202 25.36 -1.85 -16.63
CA THR A 202 26.67 -2.02 -15.98
C THR A 202 27.75 -1.22 -16.70
N GLY A 203 27.73 0.12 -16.59
CA GLY A 203 28.71 0.97 -17.26
C GLY A 203 28.52 2.46 -17.03
N ILE A 204 29.46 3.28 -17.48
CA ILE A 204 29.32 4.74 -17.57
C ILE A 204 28.63 5.04 -18.91
N VAL A 205 27.46 5.67 -18.87
CA VAL A 205 26.71 6.09 -20.07
C VAL A 205 27.24 7.45 -20.51
N LEU A 206 27.94 7.51 -21.66
CA LEU A 206 28.58 8.73 -22.18
C LEU A 206 27.56 9.74 -22.74
N ALA A 207 26.91 10.47 -21.85
CA ALA A 207 26.01 11.60 -22.13
C ALA A 207 26.17 12.65 -21.02
N GLU A 208 25.75 13.90 -21.21
CA GLU A 208 25.97 14.92 -20.17
C GLU A 208 25.35 14.53 -18.81
N ARG A 209 26.16 14.63 -17.74
CA ARG A 209 25.74 14.49 -16.34
C ARG A 209 26.55 15.40 -15.44
N MET A 210 25.88 16.34 -14.79
CA MET A 210 26.44 17.13 -13.70
C MET A 210 25.77 16.74 -12.39
N ALA A 211 26.53 16.54 -11.32
CA ALA A 211 26.03 16.32 -9.97
C ALA A 211 26.64 17.33 -9.01
N ILE A 212 25.81 17.92 -8.13
CA ILE A 212 26.18 18.95 -7.16
C ILE A 212 25.81 18.43 -5.77
N LEU A 213 26.78 18.36 -4.86
CA LEU A 213 26.58 18.12 -3.43
C LEU A 213 27.05 19.36 -2.67
N SER A 214 26.25 19.84 -1.72
CA SER A 214 26.60 21.00 -0.89
C SER A 214 26.38 20.74 0.60
N ALA A 215 27.21 21.37 1.43
CA ALA A 215 27.10 21.33 2.90
C ALA A 215 25.85 22.04 3.44
N ALA A 216 25.33 23.01 2.69
CA ALA A 216 24.13 23.78 2.99
C ALA A 216 23.18 23.85 1.79
N ASP A 217 21.89 24.10 2.06
CA ASP A 217 20.88 24.43 1.06
C ASP A 217 20.94 25.93 0.69
N ALA A 218 19.94 26.45 -0.03
CA ALA A 218 19.94 27.83 -0.51
C ALA A 218 19.70 28.89 0.59
N PHE A 219 19.32 28.46 1.81
CA PHE A 219 18.87 29.32 2.89
C PHE A 219 19.56 29.03 4.23
N THR A 220 20.58 28.17 4.24
CA THR A 220 21.26 27.70 5.45
C THR A 220 22.76 27.99 5.46
N VAL A 221 23.31 28.03 6.68
CA VAL A 221 24.72 28.28 6.97
C VAL A 221 25.42 26.92 7.10
N ALA A 222 26.60 26.76 6.48
CA ALA A 222 27.46 25.60 6.68
C ALA A 222 28.32 25.81 7.96
N ALA A 223 28.54 24.75 8.75
CA ALA A 223 29.31 24.87 9.98
C ALA A 223 30.77 24.46 9.80
N ASP A 224 31.67 25.35 10.23
CA ASP A 224 33.13 25.13 10.23
C ASP A 224 33.56 24.02 11.20
N ARG A 225 32.90 23.90 12.37
CA ARG A 225 33.29 22.98 13.47
C ARG A 225 32.10 22.25 14.10
N TYR A 226 32.37 21.07 14.66
CA TYR A 226 31.44 20.33 15.51
C TYR A 226 32.14 19.69 16.73
N GLN A 227 31.36 19.19 17.69
CA GLN A 227 31.82 18.35 18.80
C GLN A 227 31.35 16.91 18.60
N CYS A 228 32.27 15.95 18.69
CA CYS A 228 31.94 14.52 18.61
C CYS A 228 31.67 13.97 20.02
N TYR A 229 30.40 13.78 20.37
CA TYR A 229 30.02 13.28 21.70
C TYR A 229 30.39 11.79 21.94
N ASP A 230 30.54 11.00 20.88
CA ASP A 230 30.82 9.55 20.98
C ASP A 230 32.25 9.19 21.45
N THR A 231 33.20 10.15 21.44
CA THR A 231 34.61 9.86 21.77
C THR A 231 35.24 10.79 22.82
N GLY A 232 34.46 11.70 23.44
CA GLY A 232 34.98 12.63 24.46
C GLY A 232 36.13 13.53 23.99
N GLY A 233 36.25 13.77 22.69
CA GLY A 233 37.35 14.49 22.06
C GLY A 233 37.15 16.01 22.02
N GLY A 234 38.25 16.74 21.79
CA GLY A 234 38.24 18.19 21.54
C GLY A 234 37.58 18.59 20.21
N PRO A 235 37.68 19.87 19.80
CA PRO A 235 37.05 20.37 18.57
C PRO A 235 37.51 19.59 17.32
N SER A 236 36.60 19.43 16.35
CA SER A 236 36.88 18.73 15.09
C SER A 236 38.05 19.35 14.31
N ARG A 237 38.81 18.52 13.59
CA ARG A 237 39.92 18.95 12.71
C ARG A 237 39.46 19.36 11.30
N TYR A 238 38.23 18.99 10.95
CA TYR A 238 37.60 19.10 9.64
C TYR A 238 36.13 19.52 9.81
N SER A 239 35.49 19.97 8.73
CA SER A 239 34.06 20.28 8.71
C SER A 239 33.21 19.00 8.82
N PRO A 240 31.93 19.08 9.25
CA PRO A 240 31.01 17.94 9.25
C PRO A 240 30.82 17.32 7.85
N PHE A 241 30.77 18.17 6.81
CA PHE A 241 30.57 17.73 5.43
C PHE A 241 31.81 16.99 4.91
N THR A 242 32.99 17.56 5.10
CA THR A 242 34.24 16.96 4.64
C THR A 242 34.61 15.70 5.42
N GLU A 243 34.32 15.62 6.72
CA GLU A 243 34.49 14.38 7.49
C GLU A 243 33.59 13.26 6.95
N ALA A 244 32.29 13.52 6.73
CA ALA A 244 31.37 12.52 6.18
C ALA A 244 31.69 12.12 4.74
N LEU A 245 32.13 13.07 3.91
CA LEU A 245 32.57 12.83 2.55
C LEU A 245 33.80 11.93 2.53
N ALA A 246 34.82 12.27 3.33
CA ALA A 246 36.03 11.47 3.45
C ALA A 246 35.73 10.05 3.97
N GLU A 247 34.90 9.92 5.02
CA GLU A 247 34.46 8.62 5.56
C GLU A 247 33.85 7.71 4.48
N LYS A 248 33.07 8.28 3.54
CA LYS A 248 32.49 7.55 2.40
C LYS A 248 33.53 7.17 1.34
N LEU A 249 34.42 8.10 0.99
CA LEU A 249 35.41 7.92 -0.08
C LEU A 249 36.56 6.97 0.33
N GLU A 250 37.05 7.08 1.57
CA GLU A 250 38.15 6.28 2.12
C GLU A 250 37.71 4.81 2.28
N ARG A 251 36.48 4.56 2.78
CA ARG A 251 35.93 3.21 3.01
C ARG A 251 35.52 2.45 1.74
N ALA A 252 35.44 3.12 0.59
CA ALA A 252 35.15 2.46 -0.67
C ALA A 252 36.23 1.42 -1.02
N ARG A 253 35.78 0.26 -1.50
CA ARG A 253 36.66 -0.85 -1.87
C ARG A 253 37.30 -0.58 -3.23
N ALA A 254 38.45 -1.19 -3.48
CA ALA A 254 39.03 -1.25 -4.82
C ALA A 254 38.00 -1.78 -5.84
N GLY A 255 37.84 -1.04 -6.95
CA GLY A 255 36.86 -1.30 -8.01
C GLY A 255 35.42 -0.85 -7.73
N GLU A 256 35.09 -0.39 -6.52
CA GLU A 256 33.73 0.03 -6.14
C GLU A 256 33.28 1.30 -6.89
N GLU A 257 32.04 1.30 -7.40
CA GLU A 257 31.39 2.45 -8.01
C GLU A 257 30.61 3.23 -6.95
N LEU A 258 31.02 4.47 -6.68
CA LEU A 258 30.24 5.39 -5.87
C LEU A 258 29.37 6.26 -6.78
N LEU A 259 28.05 6.13 -6.66
CA LEU A 259 27.10 7.06 -7.27
C LEU A 259 27.03 8.35 -6.44
N PRO A 260 26.95 9.55 -7.04
CA PRO A 260 26.77 10.81 -6.33
C PRO A 260 25.60 10.79 -5.34
N GLU A 261 24.51 10.13 -5.71
CA GLU A 261 23.33 9.90 -4.89
C GLU A 261 23.67 9.08 -3.62
N SER A 262 24.55 8.08 -3.75
CA SER A 262 25.00 7.25 -2.62
C SER A 262 26.05 7.93 -1.74
N ILE A 263 26.80 8.89 -2.29
CA ILE A 263 27.69 9.76 -1.52
C ILE A 263 26.83 10.74 -0.71
N PHE A 264 25.86 11.40 -1.38
CA PHE A 264 24.94 12.33 -0.74
C PHE A 264 24.16 11.68 0.41
N LEU A 265 23.55 10.50 0.22
CA LEU A 265 22.79 9.85 1.28
C LEU A 265 23.64 9.57 2.53
N HIS A 266 24.91 9.18 2.35
CA HIS A 266 25.82 8.98 3.49
C HIS A 266 26.21 10.31 4.16
N VAL A 267 26.54 11.34 3.37
CA VAL A 267 26.88 12.67 3.88
C VAL A 267 25.71 13.29 4.64
N HIS A 268 24.52 13.25 4.05
CA HIS A 268 23.28 13.72 4.66
C HIS A 268 23.05 13.00 6.00
N GLN A 269 23.04 11.66 6.01
CA GLN A 269 22.83 10.88 7.23
C GLN A 269 23.84 11.23 8.33
N ARG A 270 25.15 11.25 8.02
CA ARG A 270 26.19 11.51 9.04
C ARG A 270 26.11 12.94 9.59
N VAL A 271 25.84 13.92 8.73
CA VAL A 271 25.70 15.33 9.14
C VAL A 271 24.42 15.58 9.93
N THR A 272 23.29 14.93 9.61
CA THR A 272 22.02 15.16 10.33
C THR A 272 21.85 14.31 11.60
N GLU A 273 22.39 13.08 11.64
CA GLU A 273 22.18 12.15 12.76
C GLU A 273 23.31 12.16 13.80
N HIS A 274 24.56 12.42 13.39
CA HIS A 274 25.74 12.24 14.26
C HIS A 274 26.55 13.50 14.52
N PHE A 275 26.63 14.43 13.57
CA PHE A 275 27.33 15.70 13.76
C PHE A 275 26.37 16.80 14.18
N LEU A 276 25.83 16.71 15.40
CA LEU A 276 25.07 17.81 16.00
C LEU A 276 25.99 19.03 16.17
N PRO A 277 25.80 20.13 15.40
CA PRO A 277 26.47 21.37 15.73
C PRO A 277 25.89 21.90 17.05
N GLN A 278 26.75 22.45 17.91
CA GLN A 278 26.27 23.46 18.86
C GLN A 278 25.64 24.58 18.01
N PRO A 279 24.35 24.93 18.20
CA PRO A 279 23.69 25.90 17.34
C PRO A 279 24.27 27.29 17.60
N VAL A 280 25.21 27.70 16.75
CA VAL A 280 25.46 29.12 16.53
C VAL A 280 24.24 29.64 15.77
N ASP A 281 23.44 30.45 16.45
CA ASP A 281 22.26 31.16 15.93
C ASP A 281 21.07 30.30 15.43
N GLY A 282 20.98 29.03 15.83
CA GLY A 282 19.74 28.24 15.75
C GLY A 282 19.30 27.77 14.36
N VAL A 283 20.17 27.88 13.35
CA VAL A 283 19.90 27.41 11.97
C VAL A 283 20.28 25.94 11.82
N ALA A 284 19.38 25.12 11.30
CA ALA A 284 19.65 23.70 11.04
C ALA A 284 20.49 23.53 9.76
N ILE A 285 21.65 22.87 9.85
CA ILE A 285 22.47 22.50 8.68
C ILE A 285 21.71 21.48 7.84
N ARG A 286 21.66 21.69 6.52
CA ARG A 286 20.99 20.80 5.57
C ARG A 286 21.85 20.58 4.33
N PRO A 287 22.59 19.46 4.25
CA PRO A 287 23.26 19.09 3.03
C PRO A 287 22.23 18.90 1.90
N ALA A 288 22.53 19.41 0.71
CA ALA A 288 21.65 19.36 -0.44
C ALA A 288 22.30 18.68 -1.64
N PHE A 289 21.47 18.18 -2.55
CA PHE A 289 21.87 17.46 -3.76
C PHE A 289 21.00 17.86 -4.95
N SER A 290 21.64 18.10 -6.09
CA SER A 290 20.99 18.30 -7.38
C SER A 290 21.83 17.66 -8.48
N ALA A 291 21.18 17.19 -9.55
CA ALA A 291 21.88 16.61 -10.68
C ALA A 291 21.11 16.77 -11.99
N ILE A 292 21.85 17.02 -13.08
CA ILE A 292 21.35 17.50 -14.38
C ILE A 292 21.88 16.58 -15.47
N GLY A 293 21.04 16.28 -16.47
CA GLY A 293 21.41 15.51 -17.66
C GLY A 293 21.25 13.99 -17.48
N PRO A 294 21.16 13.23 -18.60
CA PRO A 294 20.80 11.81 -18.62
C PRO A 294 21.97 10.82 -18.42
N GLY A 295 23.23 11.27 -18.38
CA GLY A 295 24.38 10.37 -18.23
C GLY A 295 24.46 9.68 -16.86
N ARG A 296 25.19 8.55 -16.79
CA ARG A 296 25.45 7.83 -15.53
C ARG A 296 26.84 8.19 -15.00
N LEU A 297 26.88 9.14 -14.05
CA LEU A 297 28.11 9.54 -13.37
C LEU A 297 28.38 8.65 -12.16
N THR A 298 29.59 8.08 -12.09
CA THR A 298 30.12 7.36 -10.93
C THR A 298 31.51 7.89 -10.57
N LEU A 299 31.97 7.73 -9.33
CA LEU A 299 33.36 7.85 -8.94
C LEU A 299 33.89 6.45 -8.56
N ARG A 300 34.83 5.91 -9.32
CA ARG A 300 35.37 4.55 -9.12
C ARG A 300 36.78 4.59 -8.52
N LYS A 301 36.99 3.86 -7.42
CA LYS A 301 38.31 3.60 -6.83
C LYS A 301 39.09 2.58 -7.68
N PRO A 302 40.37 2.79 -8.04
CA PRO A 302 41.13 1.85 -8.87
C PRO A 302 41.24 0.44 -8.27
N GLY A 303 41.36 -0.57 -9.14
CA GLY A 303 41.61 -1.97 -8.78
C GLY A 303 40.56 -2.97 -9.29
N LEU A 304 40.87 -4.26 -9.17
CA LEU A 304 40.01 -5.37 -9.60
C LEU A 304 38.94 -5.72 -8.56
N HIS A 305 37.73 -5.99 -9.01
CA HIS A 305 36.63 -6.50 -8.18
C HIS A 305 35.89 -7.66 -8.86
N ILE A 306 35.75 -8.81 -8.17
CA ILE A 306 34.86 -9.90 -8.59
C ILE A 306 33.47 -9.65 -8.03
N ARG A 307 32.47 -9.52 -8.90
CA ARG A 307 31.05 -9.60 -8.53
C ARG A 307 30.63 -11.07 -8.56
N ALA A 308 30.35 -11.61 -7.38
CA ALA A 308 29.88 -12.98 -7.20
C ALA A 308 28.83 -13.07 -6.09
N PRO A 309 27.85 -13.98 -6.20
CA PRO A 309 26.92 -14.27 -5.11
C PRO A 309 27.69 -14.69 -3.86
N ARG A 310 27.27 -14.19 -2.68
CA ARG A 310 27.91 -14.54 -1.39
C ARG A 310 27.62 -15.98 -0.97
N LEU A 311 26.49 -16.53 -1.43
CA LEU A 311 25.99 -17.84 -1.09
C LEU A 311 25.20 -18.39 -2.28
N ILE A 312 25.51 -19.62 -2.69
CA ILE A 312 24.76 -20.41 -3.68
C ILE A 312 24.05 -21.53 -2.90
N TRP A 313 22.75 -21.70 -3.14
CA TRP A 313 21.94 -22.76 -2.55
C TRP A 313 21.68 -23.84 -3.61
N LEU A 314 21.82 -25.11 -3.21
CA LEU A 314 21.56 -26.28 -4.05
C LEU A 314 20.95 -27.41 -3.22
N LYS A 315 20.17 -28.28 -3.86
CA LYS A 315 19.77 -29.57 -3.31
C LYS A 315 20.70 -30.67 -3.82
N LYS A 316 20.85 -31.79 -3.09
CA LYS A 316 21.52 -33.00 -3.59
C LYS A 316 20.89 -33.41 -4.94
N GLY A 317 21.71 -33.72 -5.95
CA GLY A 317 21.24 -33.99 -7.32
C GLY A 317 21.10 -32.78 -8.25
N GLN A 318 21.25 -31.54 -7.76
CA GLN A 318 21.07 -30.33 -8.58
C GLN A 318 22.38 -29.83 -9.21
N HIS A 319 22.30 -29.40 -10.47
CA HIS A 319 23.37 -28.70 -11.18
C HIS A 319 23.02 -27.22 -11.42
N ARG A 320 24.02 -26.33 -11.35
CA ARG A 320 23.88 -24.88 -11.59
C ARG A 320 25.14 -24.30 -12.22
N THR A 321 24.96 -23.35 -13.12
CA THR A 321 26.03 -22.56 -13.75
C THR A 321 25.77 -21.08 -13.50
N GLU A 322 26.83 -20.32 -13.17
CA GLU A 322 26.80 -18.89 -12.82
C GLU A 322 27.96 -18.19 -13.56
N ARG A 323 27.71 -17.13 -14.33
CA ARG A 323 28.81 -16.28 -14.85
C ARG A 323 29.19 -15.25 -13.78
N LEU A 324 30.47 -15.20 -13.43
CA LEU A 324 31.00 -14.19 -12.54
C LEU A 324 31.44 -12.96 -13.33
N GLU A 325 31.13 -11.77 -12.83
CA GLU A 325 31.53 -10.50 -13.45
C GLU A 325 32.81 -9.97 -12.78
N VAL A 326 33.65 -9.29 -13.56
CA VAL A 326 34.80 -8.55 -13.04
C VAL A 326 34.71 -7.09 -13.49
N SER A 327 35.00 -6.17 -12.58
CA SER A 327 35.08 -4.74 -12.87
C SER A 327 36.44 -4.19 -12.46
N GLY A 328 36.97 -3.26 -13.26
CA GLY A 328 38.33 -2.71 -13.11
C GLY A 328 39.42 -3.61 -13.68
N GLY A 329 40.68 -3.19 -13.53
CA GLY A 329 41.84 -3.84 -14.16
C GLY A 329 41.83 -3.77 -15.70
N THR A 330 42.79 -4.44 -16.34
CA THR A 330 42.96 -4.45 -17.81
C THR A 330 42.69 -5.83 -18.42
N SER A 331 41.81 -5.90 -19.41
CA SER A 331 41.49 -7.12 -20.17
C SER A 331 42.70 -7.59 -21.03
N PRO A 332 42.94 -8.90 -21.24
CA PRO A 332 42.10 -10.04 -20.87
C PRO A 332 42.29 -10.52 -19.43
N TYR A 333 41.18 -10.96 -18.84
CA TYR A 333 41.15 -11.54 -17.49
C TYR A 333 41.41 -13.05 -17.50
N LYS A 334 42.04 -13.57 -16.45
CA LYS A 334 42.25 -15.00 -16.20
C LYS A 334 41.62 -15.42 -14.89
N TRP A 335 40.75 -16.42 -14.93
CA TRP A 335 40.02 -16.94 -13.78
C TRP A 335 40.61 -18.25 -13.26
N ALA A 336 40.60 -18.45 -11.95
CA ALA A 336 41.03 -19.68 -11.28
C ALA A 336 40.15 -19.99 -10.07
N LEU A 337 40.02 -21.28 -9.74
CA LEU A 337 39.28 -21.79 -8.59
C LEU A 337 40.26 -22.44 -7.60
N GLU A 338 40.17 -22.04 -6.33
CA GLU A 338 40.98 -22.52 -5.23
C GLU A 338 40.04 -23.07 -4.14
N GLY A 339 40.05 -24.38 -3.90
CA GLY A 339 39.15 -25.02 -2.94
C GLY A 339 39.07 -26.54 -3.13
N THR A 340 38.55 -27.25 -2.12
CA THR A 340 38.72 -28.71 -1.96
C THR A 340 37.46 -29.55 -2.18
N ALA A 341 36.35 -28.98 -2.66
CA ALA A 341 35.09 -29.71 -2.83
C ALA A 341 34.86 -30.16 -4.28
N SER A 342 34.64 -31.47 -4.46
CA SER A 342 34.28 -32.13 -5.72
C SER A 342 33.02 -31.53 -6.35
N GLY A 343 32.96 -31.51 -7.68
CA GLY A 343 31.77 -31.08 -8.44
C GLY A 343 31.73 -29.60 -8.83
N CYS A 344 32.74 -28.79 -8.48
CA CYS A 344 32.81 -27.36 -8.83
C CYS A 344 33.97 -27.05 -9.78
N ILE A 345 33.70 -26.38 -10.89
CA ILE A 345 34.69 -25.97 -11.91
C ILE A 345 34.46 -24.52 -12.35
N ILE A 346 35.51 -23.83 -12.80
CA ILE A 346 35.40 -22.50 -13.43
C ILE A 346 36.08 -22.50 -14.80
N ASP A 347 35.44 -21.89 -15.80
CA ASP A 347 36.08 -21.60 -17.08
C ASP A 347 37.08 -20.44 -16.92
N SER A 348 38.34 -20.69 -17.25
CA SER A 348 39.46 -19.76 -17.01
C SER A 348 39.44 -18.49 -17.87
N SER A 349 38.63 -18.48 -18.94
CA SER A 349 38.54 -17.39 -19.93
C SER A 349 37.26 -16.56 -19.81
N THR A 350 36.15 -17.18 -19.39
CA THR A 350 34.82 -16.58 -19.36
C THR A 350 34.26 -16.35 -17.95
N GLY A 351 34.94 -16.84 -16.91
CA GLY A 351 34.50 -16.69 -15.51
C GLY A 351 33.22 -17.46 -15.17
N VAL A 352 32.86 -18.45 -16.00
CA VAL A 352 31.66 -19.27 -15.81
C VAL A 352 31.93 -20.38 -14.80
N LEU A 353 31.35 -20.26 -13.62
CA LEU A 353 31.40 -21.22 -12.53
C LEU A 353 30.27 -22.24 -12.68
N THR A 354 30.58 -23.54 -12.68
CA THR A 354 29.58 -24.62 -12.72
C THR A 354 29.73 -25.50 -11.48
N PHE A 355 28.62 -25.83 -10.84
CA PHE A 355 28.54 -26.73 -9.68
C PHE A 355 27.55 -27.86 -9.97
N ASP A 356 27.97 -29.09 -9.70
CA ASP A 356 27.15 -30.31 -9.76
C ASP A 356 27.07 -30.99 -8.38
N ALA A 357 25.87 -31.03 -7.81
CA ALA A 357 25.59 -31.64 -6.51
C ALA A 357 25.17 -33.12 -6.59
N THR A 358 25.31 -33.79 -7.73
CA THR A 358 24.87 -35.19 -7.92
C THR A 358 25.64 -36.18 -7.04
N GLY A 359 26.95 -35.97 -6.86
CA GLY A 359 27.82 -36.79 -6.02
C GLY A 359 28.27 -36.13 -4.71
N VAL A 360 27.59 -35.05 -4.28
CA VAL A 360 28.01 -34.22 -3.14
C VAL A 360 27.04 -34.41 -1.97
N GLU A 361 27.57 -34.59 -0.75
CA GLU A 361 26.74 -34.72 0.44
C GLU A 361 26.14 -33.37 0.91
N PRO A 362 25.02 -33.37 1.64
CA PRO A 362 24.51 -32.16 2.27
C PRO A 362 25.54 -31.53 3.21
N GLY A 363 25.84 -30.24 3.02
CA GLY A 363 26.93 -29.59 3.71
C GLY A 363 27.19 -28.15 3.26
N ARG A 364 28.10 -27.48 3.97
CA ARG A 364 28.60 -26.13 3.65
C ARG A 364 29.99 -26.24 3.03
N TYR A 365 30.10 -25.78 1.79
CA TYR A 365 31.32 -25.75 1.01
C TYR A 365 31.77 -24.31 0.78
N LEU A 366 33.08 -24.10 0.67
CA LEU A 366 33.69 -22.79 0.47
C LEU A 366 34.68 -22.88 -0.69
N HIS A 367 34.46 -22.07 -1.71
CA HIS A 367 35.33 -21.99 -2.88
C HIS A 367 35.89 -20.57 -2.98
N ALA A 368 37.21 -20.41 -3.12
CA ALA A 368 37.81 -19.14 -3.47
C ALA A 368 37.93 -19.04 -5.00
N VAL A 369 37.38 -17.98 -5.58
CA VAL A 369 37.61 -17.64 -6.99
C VAL A 369 38.63 -16.52 -7.04
N ARG A 370 39.68 -16.68 -7.86
CA ARG A 370 40.66 -15.65 -8.17
C ARG A 370 40.47 -15.17 -9.60
N VAL A 371 40.61 -13.87 -9.82
CA VAL A 371 40.76 -13.28 -11.16
C VAL A 371 42.05 -12.47 -11.21
N SER A 372 42.77 -12.56 -12.32
CA SER A 372 43.97 -11.78 -12.62
C SER A 372 43.75 -10.98 -13.90
N ASP A 373 44.29 -9.77 -13.98
CA ASP A 373 44.26 -8.94 -15.19
C ASP A 373 45.54 -9.06 -16.03
N SER A 374 45.59 -8.40 -17.19
CA SER A 374 46.74 -8.44 -18.10
C SER A 374 48.01 -7.83 -17.50
N ASN A 375 47.87 -6.96 -16.49
CA ASN A 375 48.97 -6.23 -15.87
C ASN A 375 49.48 -6.94 -14.59
N GLY A 376 48.94 -8.13 -14.27
CA GLY A 376 49.34 -8.94 -13.13
C GLY A 376 48.67 -8.55 -11.81
N SER A 377 47.71 -7.61 -11.80
CA SER A 377 46.87 -7.38 -10.64
C SER A 377 46.00 -8.63 -10.40
N THR A 378 45.78 -9.00 -9.14
CA THR A 378 44.90 -10.13 -8.79
C THR A 378 43.97 -9.78 -7.64
N VAL A 379 42.76 -10.35 -7.66
CA VAL A 379 41.83 -10.31 -6.53
C VAL A 379 41.19 -11.69 -6.35
N ALA A 380 40.90 -12.06 -5.10
CA ALA A 380 40.24 -13.31 -4.76
C ALA A 380 38.97 -13.05 -3.93
N ARG A 381 37.95 -13.90 -4.12
CA ARG A 381 36.66 -13.80 -3.43
C ARG A 381 36.12 -15.20 -3.10
N SER A 382 35.76 -15.41 -1.84
CA SER A 382 35.14 -16.67 -1.41
C SER A 382 33.63 -16.69 -1.65
N ILE A 383 33.17 -17.76 -2.27
CA ILE A 383 31.76 -18.09 -2.51
C ILE A 383 31.43 -19.28 -1.59
N ARG A 384 30.35 -19.15 -0.81
CA ARG A 384 29.80 -20.29 -0.07
C ARG A 384 28.81 -21.04 -0.96
N VAL A 385 28.86 -22.37 -0.94
CA VAL A 385 27.83 -23.23 -1.51
C VAL A 385 27.22 -24.04 -0.37
N LEU A 386 25.90 -24.08 -0.28
CA LEU A 386 25.16 -24.87 0.70
C LEU A 386 24.33 -25.91 -0.04
N VAL A 387 24.76 -27.17 0.05
CA VAL A 387 24.01 -28.32 -0.44
C VAL A 387 23.08 -28.78 0.68
N GLN A 388 21.78 -28.79 0.44
CA GLN A 388 20.78 -29.27 1.39
C GLN A 388 20.36 -30.72 1.09
N PRO A 389 19.86 -31.46 2.09
CA PRO A 389 19.17 -32.72 1.84
C PRO A 389 18.00 -32.50 0.87
N GLN A 390 17.67 -33.51 0.08
CA GLN A 390 16.44 -33.52 -0.68
C GLN A 390 15.28 -33.84 0.27
N GLU A 391 14.64 -32.80 0.81
CA GLU A 391 13.39 -32.95 1.55
C GLU A 391 12.25 -33.29 0.58
N GLU A 392 11.69 -34.49 0.73
CA GLU A 392 10.42 -34.85 0.10
C GLU A 392 9.30 -34.10 0.80
N THR A 393 8.70 -33.14 0.11
CA THR A 393 7.44 -32.52 0.56
C THR A 393 6.31 -33.47 0.22
N PRO A 394 5.54 -33.98 1.20
CA PRO A 394 4.49 -34.95 0.94
C PRO A 394 3.44 -34.33 0.00
N LEU A 395 2.97 -35.13 -0.96
CA LEU A 395 1.89 -34.72 -1.85
C LEU A 395 0.61 -34.51 -1.01
N VAL A 396 -0.03 -33.36 -1.16
CA VAL A 396 -1.28 -32.99 -0.47
C VAL A 396 -2.18 -32.24 -1.45
N VAL A 397 -3.46 -32.58 -1.52
CA VAL A 397 -4.45 -31.76 -2.24
C VAL A 397 -4.71 -30.50 -1.41
N SER A 398 -4.42 -29.32 -1.97
CA SER A 398 -4.61 -28.02 -1.31
C SER A 398 -5.97 -27.39 -1.59
N THR A 399 -6.70 -27.82 -2.62
CA THR A 399 -8.13 -27.49 -2.80
C THR A 399 -8.96 -28.09 -1.66
N LYS A 400 -9.46 -27.25 -0.74
CA LYS A 400 -10.33 -27.65 0.39
C LYS A 400 -11.80 -27.34 0.19
N GLN A 401 -12.12 -26.41 -0.71
CA GLN A 401 -13.48 -26.00 -1.06
C GLN A 401 -13.53 -25.69 -2.57
N LEU A 402 -14.71 -25.81 -3.16
CA LEU A 402 -14.97 -25.40 -4.54
C LEU A 402 -16.00 -24.27 -4.56
N GLU A 403 -15.90 -23.47 -5.62
CA GLU A 403 -16.89 -22.46 -5.96
C GLU A 403 -18.24 -23.10 -6.29
N PRO A 404 -19.39 -22.48 -5.95
CA PRO A 404 -20.66 -22.93 -6.47
C PRO A 404 -20.68 -22.83 -8.00
N CYS A 405 -21.15 -23.86 -8.68
CA CYS A 405 -21.51 -23.76 -10.09
C CYS A 405 -22.96 -23.30 -10.24
N PHE A 406 -23.27 -22.63 -11.35
CA PHE A 406 -24.63 -22.15 -11.63
C PHE A 406 -25.28 -23.05 -12.67
N ALA A 407 -26.54 -23.43 -12.45
CA ALA A 407 -27.29 -24.26 -13.40
C ALA A 407 -27.37 -23.56 -14.78
N ASP A 408 -27.29 -24.36 -15.84
CA ASP A 408 -27.30 -23.93 -17.24
C ASP A 408 -26.19 -22.90 -17.62
N ARG A 409 -25.11 -22.79 -16.83
CA ARG A 409 -23.92 -21.96 -17.12
C ARG A 409 -22.64 -22.77 -17.18
N ASP A 410 -21.67 -22.27 -17.95
CA ASP A 410 -20.31 -22.81 -17.98
C ASP A 410 -19.65 -22.67 -16.61
N TYR A 411 -19.20 -23.81 -16.07
CA TYR A 411 -18.36 -23.89 -14.89
C TYR A 411 -16.93 -24.26 -15.29
N ARG A 412 -15.94 -23.65 -14.63
CA ARG A 412 -14.52 -24.01 -14.75
C ARG A 412 -13.77 -23.66 -13.47
N VAL A 413 -13.11 -24.66 -12.88
CA VAL A 413 -12.25 -24.48 -11.69
C VAL A 413 -11.02 -25.38 -11.80
N SER A 414 -9.85 -24.86 -11.42
CA SER A 414 -8.61 -25.64 -11.39
C SER A 414 -8.30 -26.12 -9.98
N LEU A 415 -8.11 -27.43 -9.84
CA LEU A 415 -7.69 -28.11 -8.62
C LEU A 415 -6.21 -27.89 -8.35
N GLN A 416 -5.86 -27.89 -7.07
CA GLN A 416 -4.54 -27.52 -6.58
C GLN A 416 -4.00 -28.57 -5.62
N ALA A 417 -2.70 -28.84 -5.74
CA ALA A 417 -1.95 -29.72 -4.86
C ALA A 417 -0.56 -29.13 -4.58
N GLU A 418 -0.01 -29.49 -3.43
CA GLU A 418 1.30 -29.10 -2.94
C GLU A 418 2.15 -30.35 -2.68
N GLY A 419 3.48 -30.21 -2.72
CA GLY A 419 4.41 -31.35 -2.64
C GLY A 419 4.35 -32.32 -3.82
N GLY A 420 4.97 -33.49 -3.64
CA GLY A 420 5.16 -34.51 -4.69
C GLY A 420 6.15 -34.11 -5.80
N ASN A 421 6.40 -35.01 -6.73
CA ASN A 421 7.42 -34.89 -7.76
C ASN A 421 6.84 -34.97 -9.19
N GLY A 422 7.28 -34.06 -10.06
CA GLY A 422 7.01 -34.10 -11.50
C GLY A 422 5.58 -33.75 -11.91
N ALA A 423 5.17 -34.23 -13.09
CA ALA A 423 3.83 -34.03 -13.63
C ALA A 423 2.78 -34.73 -12.77
N ARG A 424 1.55 -34.19 -12.73
CA ARG A 424 0.46 -34.66 -11.89
C ARG A 424 -0.72 -35.12 -12.72
N VAL A 425 -1.43 -36.14 -12.25
CA VAL A 425 -2.67 -36.64 -12.84
C VAL A 425 -3.78 -36.62 -11.80
N TRP A 426 -4.87 -35.96 -12.13
CA TRP A 426 -6.06 -35.79 -11.31
C TRP A 426 -7.16 -36.79 -11.69
N ARG A 427 -7.91 -37.22 -10.69
CA ARG A 427 -9.14 -38.00 -10.81
C ARG A 427 -10.14 -37.46 -9.79
N VAL A 428 -11.38 -37.25 -10.22
CA VAL A 428 -12.46 -36.78 -9.35
C VAL A 428 -13.61 -37.79 -9.43
N LYS A 429 -14.19 -38.14 -8.28
CA LYS A 429 -15.45 -38.90 -8.20
C LYS A 429 -16.55 -38.03 -7.59
N GLY A 430 -17.80 -38.36 -7.86
CA GLY A 430 -18.98 -37.66 -7.31
C GLY A 430 -19.41 -36.41 -8.07
N LEU A 431 -18.80 -36.13 -9.23
CA LEU A 431 -19.21 -34.99 -10.08
C LEU A 431 -20.68 -35.12 -10.51
N PRO A 432 -21.45 -34.02 -10.51
CA PRO A 432 -22.78 -33.99 -11.12
C PRO A 432 -22.69 -34.19 -12.64
N ASP A 433 -23.75 -34.75 -13.22
CA ASP A 433 -23.84 -34.94 -14.67
C ASP A 433 -23.68 -33.61 -15.41
N GLY A 434 -22.84 -33.63 -16.45
CA GLY A 434 -22.47 -32.45 -17.23
C GLY A 434 -21.14 -31.78 -16.82
N LEU A 435 -20.52 -32.18 -15.70
CA LEU A 435 -19.14 -31.79 -15.36
C LEU A 435 -18.13 -32.93 -15.58
N ALA A 436 -16.93 -32.57 -16.06
CA ALA A 436 -15.81 -33.49 -16.24
C ALA A 436 -14.50 -32.87 -15.72
N CYS A 437 -13.57 -33.71 -15.26
CA CYS A 437 -12.22 -33.28 -14.86
C CYS A 437 -11.19 -33.61 -15.94
N SER A 438 -10.49 -32.59 -16.43
CA SER A 438 -9.27 -32.75 -17.24
C SER A 438 -8.14 -33.27 -16.34
N GLY A 439 -7.78 -34.54 -16.49
CA GLY A 439 -6.83 -35.21 -15.59
C GLY A 439 -5.42 -34.61 -15.60
N LEU A 440 -4.94 -34.07 -16.72
CA LEU A 440 -3.60 -33.48 -16.83
C LEU A 440 -3.55 -32.01 -16.39
N GLU A 441 -4.62 -31.25 -16.65
CA GLU A 441 -4.72 -29.83 -16.30
C GLU A 441 -5.31 -29.60 -14.90
N GLY A 442 -5.78 -30.68 -14.24
CA GLY A 442 -6.46 -30.61 -12.95
C GLY A 442 -7.73 -29.77 -12.97
N THR A 443 -8.38 -29.58 -14.11
CA THR A 443 -9.47 -28.62 -14.25
C THR A 443 -10.82 -29.31 -14.37
N ILE A 444 -11.74 -29.04 -13.44
CA ILE A 444 -13.14 -29.43 -13.54
C ILE A 444 -13.83 -28.39 -14.43
N SER A 445 -14.56 -28.83 -15.46
CA SER A 445 -15.36 -27.93 -16.31
C SER A 445 -16.55 -28.62 -16.97
N GLY A 446 -17.50 -27.82 -17.44
CA GLY A 446 -18.72 -28.27 -18.13
C GLY A 446 -19.93 -27.42 -17.74
N VAL A 447 -21.14 -27.95 -17.98
CA VAL A 447 -22.42 -27.31 -17.66
C VAL A 447 -23.31 -28.31 -16.94
N VAL A 448 -23.78 -27.98 -15.73
CA VAL A 448 -24.83 -28.77 -15.06
C VAL A 448 -26.18 -28.24 -15.52
N SER A 449 -26.96 -29.05 -16.23
CA SER A 449 -28.30 -28.65 -16.67
C SER A 449 -29.34 -28.79 -15.56
N ARG A 450 -30.44 -28.05 -15.64
CA ARG A 450 -31.59 -28.26 -14.72
C ARG A 450 -32.23 -29.64 -14.85
N GLU A 451 -32.20 -30.24 -16.03
CA GLU A 451 -32.66 -31.62 -16.24
C GLU A 451 -31.81 -32.62 -15.43
N HIS A 452 -30.49 -32.41 -15.38
CA HIS A 452 -29.60 -33.22 -14.55
C HIS A 452 -29.91 -33.04 -13.05
N LEU A 453 -30.14 -31.81 -12.58
CA LEU A 453 -30.54 -31.55 -11.19
C LEU A 453 -31.87 -32.20 -10.81
N ALA A 454 -32.85 -32.18 -11.70
CA ALA A 454 -34.12 -32.89 -11.50
C ALA A 454 -33.93 -34.41 -11.39
N SER A 455 -33.03 -34.99 -12.21
CA SER A 455 -32.70 -36.42 -12.16
C SER A 455 -31.90 -36.83 -10.91
N ALA A 456 -31.13 -35.90 -10.32
CA ALA A 456 -30.38 -36.10 -9.07
C ALA A 456 -31.25 -36.05 -7.79
N GLY A 457 -32.56 -36.28 -7.91
CA GLY A 457 -33.52 -36.18 -6.80
C GLY A 457 -33.69 -34.75 -6.24
N GLY A 458 -33.26 -33.73 -6.99
CA GLY A 458 -33.19 -32.36 -6.51
C GLY A 458 -31.99 -32.08 -5.59
N SER A 459 -30.97 -32.93 -5.53
CA SER A 459 -29.76 -32.61 -4.76
C SER A 459 -28.95 -31.50 -5.43
N TYR A 460 -28.69 -30.43 -4.66
CA TYR A 460 -27.92 -29.26 -5.11
C TYR A 460 -26.51 -29.19 -4.50
N VAL A 461 -26.05 -30.19 -3.75
CA VAL A 461 -24.71 -30.18 -3.14
C VAL A 461 -24.07 -31.56 -3.26
N PHE A 462 -22.95 -31.63 -3.99
CA PHE A 462 -22.25 -32.85 -4.35
C PHE A 462 -20.95 -32.99 -3.56
N THR A 463 -20.74 -34.14 -2.92
CA THR A 463 -19.48 -34.47 -2.25
C THR A 463 -18.52 -35.10 -3.26
N LEU A 464 -17.39 -34.45 -3.50
CA LEU A 464 -16.37 -34.89 -4.45
C LEU A 464 -15.18 -35.51 -3.72
N ASP A 465 -14.70 -36.65 -4.21
CA ASP A 465 -13.42 -37.27 -3.80
C ASP A 465 -12.36 -36.89 -4.83
N LEU A 466 -11.43 -36.01 -4.43
CA LEU A 466 -10.32 -35.52 -5.24
C LEU A 466 -9.09 -36.43 -5.01
N GLU A 467 -8.62 -37.10 -6.05
CA GLU A 467 -7.37 -37.86 -6.05
C GLU A 467 -6.35 -37.19 -6.99
N VAL A 468 -5.15 -36.91 -6.48
CA VAL A 468 -3.99 -36.49 -7.29
C VAL A 468 -2.87 -37.52 -7.17
N THR A 469 -2.28 -37.89 -8.31
CA THR A 469 -1.12 -38.78 -8.39
C THR A 469 0.06 -38.03 -9.01
N ASP A 470 1.26 -38.12 -8.44
CA ASP A 470 2.48 -37.53 -9.00
C ASP A 470 3.22 -38.47 -9.97
N ALA A 471 4.33 -38.01 -10.56
CA ALA A 471 5.08 -38.78 -11.56
C ALA A 471 5.79 -40.02 -10.99
N ASN A 472 5.96 -40.09 -9.66
CA ASN A 472 6.51 -41.25 -8.95
C ASN A 472 5.41 -42.21 -8.47
N GLY A 473 4.13 -41.90 -8.73
CA GLY A 473 2.99 -42.71 -8.30
C GLY A 473 2.50 -42.44 -6.87
N VAL A 474 3.04 -41.41 -6.19
CA VAL A 474 2.55 -40.98 -4.86
C VAL A 474 1.17 -40.39 -5.02
N LYS A 475 0.24 -40.72 -4.11
CA LYS A 475 -1.14 -40.25 -4.14
C LYS A 475 -1.50 -39.38 -2.94
N ALA A 476 -2.37 -38.42 -3.16
CA ALA A 476 -3.05 -37.67 -2.12
C ALA A 476 -4.56 -37.57 -2.41
N HIS A 477 -5.35 -37.52 -1.34
CA HIS A 477 -6.81 -37.46 -1.38
C HIS A 477 -7.34 -36.29 -0.56
N GLU A 478 -8.46 -35.71 -0.98
CA GLU A 478 -9.25 -34.76 -0.20
C GLU A 478 -10.73 -34.84 -0.57
N GLN A 479 -11.63 -34.61 0.40
CA GLN A 479 -13.06 -34.49 0.13
C GLN A 479 -13.50 -33.04 0.16
N VAL A 480 -14.11 -32.58 -0.93
CA VAL A 480 -14.63 -31.23 -1.07
C VAL A 480 -16.12 -31.26 -1.44
N ARG A 481 -16.83 -30.16 -1.20
CA ARG A 481 -18.23 -30.01 -1.61
C ARG A 481 -18.31 -29.06 -2.80
N LEU A 482 -19.17 -29.39 -3.77
CA LEU A 482 -19.57 -28.54 -4.89
C LEU A 482 -21.07 -28.25 -4.78
N ALA A 483 -21.43 -27.00 -4.52
CA ALA A 483 -22.82 -26.56 -4.60
C ALA A 483 -23.20 -26.24 -6.05
N VAL A 484 -24.43 -26.58 -6.44
CA VAL A 484 -25.06 -26.17 -7.69
C VAL A 484 -26.19 -25.22 -7.37
N VAL A 485 -26.15 -24.03 -7.93
CA VAL A 485 -27.10 -22.97 -7.63
C VAL A 485 -27.98 -22.71 -8.85
N ASP A 486 -29.26 -23.04 -8.73
CA ASP A 486 -30.26 -22.71 -9.74
C ASP A 486 -30.74 -21.27 -9.55
N LEU A 487 -30.34 -20.39 -10.48
CA LEU A 487 -30.67 -18.97 -10.43
C LEU A 487 -32.15 -18.66 -10.67
N GLU A 488 -32.99 -19.59 -11.16
CA GLU A 488 -34.43 -19.34 -11.29
C GLU A 488 -35.15 -19.23 -9.93
N LYS A 489 -34.60 -19.88 -8.90
CA LYS A 489 -35.00 -19.75 -7.49
C LYS A 489 -34.57 -18.44 -6.84
N TYR A 490 -33.83 -17.59 -7.57
CA TYR A 490 -33.35 -16.31 -7.09
C TYR A 490 -33.84 -15.15 -7.97
N CYS A 491 -33.82 -13.96 -7.39
CA CYS A 491 -34.16 -12.69 -8.00
C CYS A 491 -32.86 -11.88 -8.17
N GLU A 492 -32.57 -11.42 -9.38
CA GLU A 492 -31.44 -10.51 -9.62
C GLU A 492 -31.78 -9.12 -9.07
N VAL A 493 -30.99 -8.65 -8.10
CA VAL A 493 -31.06 -7.27 -7.63
C VAL A 493 -29.89 -6.51 -8.27
N PRO A 494 -30.14 -5.56 -9.18
CA PRO A 494 -29.09 -4.86 -9.92
C PRO A 494 -28.23 -3.99 -8.99
N ALA A 495 -26.98 -3.79 -9.39
CA ALA A 495 -26.11 -2.82 -8.75
C ALA A 495 -26.70 -1.40 -8.90
N GLY A 496 -26.75 -0.63 -7.83
CA GLY A 496 -27.39 0.68 -7.85
C GLY A 496 -27.67 1.27 -6.48
N VAL A 497 -28.08 2.54 -6.47
CA VAL A 497 -28.42 3.29 -5.26
C VAL A 497 -29.87 3.04 -4.88
N MET A 498 -30.12 2.68 -3.62
CA MET A 498 -31.46 2.63 -3.03
C MET A 498 -31.70 3.82 -2.11
N LEU A 499 -32.95 4.28 -2.04
CA LEU A 499 -33.46 5.12 -0.95
C LEU A 499 -33.72 4.27 0.30
N LEU A 500 -33.10 4.65 1.42
CA LEU A 500 -33.17 3.92 2.68
C LEU A 500 -34.21 4.49 3.63
N GLY A 501 -35.03 3.62 4.24
CA GLY A 501 -36.00 4.01 5.26
C GLY A 501 -37.26 4.66 4.69
N TYR A 502 -37.93 5.50 5.48
CA TYR A 502 -39.22 6.09 5.09
C TYR A 502 -39.04 7.49 4.48
N HIS A 503 -39.50 7.61 3.23
CA HIS A 503 -39.50 8.87 2.48
C HIS A 503 -40.95 9.40 2.39
N PRO A 504 -41.31 10.46 3.15
CA PRO A 504 -42.68 10.97 3.18
C PRO A 504 -43.08 11.62 1.86
N THR A 505 -44.29 11.30 1.42
CA THR A 505 -45.06 12.00 0.38
C THR A 505 -46.50 12.18 0.89
N PRO A 506 -47.31 13.10 0.33
CA PRO A 506 -48.69 13.31 0.80
C PRO A 506 -49.53 12.02 0.80
N ASP A 507 -49.36 11.16 -0.19
CA ASP A 507 -50.07 9.88 -0.29
C ASP A 507 -49.54 8.84 0.72
N ARG A 508 -48.22 8.76 0.93
CA ARG A 508 -47.62 7.87 1.94
C ARG A 508 -48.00 8.28 3.36
N GLU A 509 -48.08 9.59 3.65
CA GLU A 509 -48.52 10.08 4.95
C GLU A 509 -50.02 9.84 5.20
N LYS A 510 -50.84 9.92 4.15
CA LYS A 510 -52.26 9.56 4.19
C LYS A 510 -52.45 8.06 4.42
N GLU A 511 -51.66 7.22 3.76
CA GLU A 511 -51.68 5.76 3.97
C GLU A 511 -51.20 5.39 5.39
N LEU A 512 -50.09 5.97 5.84
CA LEU A 512 -49.61 5.78 7.20
C LEU A 512 -50.70 6.15 8.23
N ALA A 513 -51.40 7.27 8.03
CA ALA A 513 -52.53 7.66 8.89
C ALA A 513 -53.71 6.66 8.83
N ARG A 514 -53.98 6.05 7.66
CA ARG A 514 -54.99 4.97 7.51
C ARG A 514 -54.61 3.73 8.32
N LEU A 515 -53.35 3.32 8.25
CA LEU A 515 -52.83 2.13 8.93
C LEU A 515 -52.57 2.34 10.43
N THR A 516 -52.48 3.59 10.89
CA THR A 516 -52.21 3.90 12.31
C THR A 516 -53.25 4.85 12.92
N PRO A 517 -54.53 4.45 13.09
CA PRO A 517 -55.60 5.33 13.59
C PRO A 517 -55.30 5.98 14.96
N ASN A 518 -54.51 5.30 15.80
CA ASN A 518 -54.15 5.75 17.15
C ASN A 518 -52.90 6.67 17.18
N GLY A 519 -52.22 6.90 16.05
CA GLY A 519 -51.11 7.86 15.93
C GLY A 519 -49.77 7.48 16.59
N GLU A 520 -49.74 6.51 17.50
CA GLU A 520 -48.51 6.04 18.18
C GLU A 520 -47.44 5.61 17.18
N LEU A 521 -47.80 4.72 16.25
CA LEU A 521 -46.87 4.21 15.25
C LEU A 521 -46.52 5.25 14.18
N LYS A 522 -47.38 6.23 13.89
CA LYS A 522 -47.01 7.42 13.08
C LYS A 522 -45.90 8.24 13.76
N THR A 523 -45.95 8.34 15.09
CA THR A 523 -44.94 9.04 15.88
C THR A 523 -43.62 8.27 15.84
N ALA A 524 -43.65 6.96 16.13
CA ALA A 524 -42.49 6.08 16.02
C ALA A 524 -41.89 6.04 14.60
N VAL A 525 -42.72 6.00 13.56
CA VAL A 525 -42.30 6.11 12.15
C VAL A 525 -41.58 7.45 11.90
N SER A 526 -42.11 8.56 12.38
CA SER A 526 -41.49 9.88 12.20
C SER A 526 -40.18 10.08 12.96
N SER A 527 -40.01 9.44 14.13
CA SER A 527 -38.78 9.54 14.94
C SER A 527 -37.71 8.50 14.56
N ASN A 528 -38.12 7.26 14.29
CA ASN A 528 -37.21 6.11 14.19
C ASN A 528 -36.76 5.84 12.74
N LEU A 529 -37.46 6.41 11.73
CA LEU A 529 -37.12 6.27 10.31
C LEU A 529 -36.43 7.52 9.75
N CYS A 530 -35.88 8.36 10.62
CA CYS A 530 -35.41 9.71 10.28
C CYS A 530 -34.04 9.76 9.54
N ALA A 531 -33.30 8.65 9.46
CA ALA A 531 -32.04 8.63 8.69
C ALA A 531 -32.31 8.46 7.18
N LYS A 532 -32.70 9.57 6.55
CA LYS A 532 -32.76 9.75 5.10
C LYS A 532 -31.37 9.46 4.51
N GLY A 533 -31.29 8.46 3.65
CA GLY A 533 -30.00 8.01 3.12
C GLY A 533 -30.10 7.39 1.73
N GLU A 534 -29.01 7.51 0.99
CA GLU A 534 -28.75 6.79 -0.25
C GLU A 534 -27.64 5.77 0.01
N VAL A 535 -27.94 4.50 -0.25
CA VAL A 535 -27.01 3.37 -0.11
C VAL A 535 -26.77 2.76 -1.47
N TYR A 536 -25.51 2.71 -1.92
CA TYR A 536 -25.14 1.93 -3.10
C TYR A 536 -24.90 0.48 -2.69
N LEU A 537 -25.56 -0.46 -3.36
CA LEU A 537 -25.29 -1.89 -3.25
C LEU A 537 -24.73 -2.42 -4.57
N PRO A 538 -23.77 -3.37 -4.54
CA PRO A 538 -23.35 -4.11 -5.73
C PRO A 538 -24.51 -4.97 -6.26
N ARG A 539 -24.32 -5.64 -7.40
CA ARG A 539 -25.25 -6.66 -7.87
C ARG A 539 -25.19 -7.88 -6.93
N PHE A 540 -26.36 -8.41 -6.57
CA PHE A 540 -26.49 -9.68 -5.87
C PHE A 540 -27.74 -10.41 -6.36
N PHE A 541 -27.83 -11.71 -6.07
CA PHE A 541 -29.08 -12.45 -6.21
C PHE A 541 -29.63 -12.74 -4.81
N ILE A 542 -30.93 -12.57 -4.61
CA ILE A 542 -31.61 -12.93 -3.36
C ILE A 542 -32.62 -14.04 -3.61
N LYS A 543 -32.80 -14.97 -2.67
CA LYS A 543 -33.75 -16.05 -2.87
C LYS A 543 -35.16 -15.49 -3.09
N ARG A 544 -35.87 -16.04 -4.07
CA ARG A 544 -37.22 -15.61 -4.46
C ARG A 544 -38.20 -15.69 -3.29
N TYR A 545 -38.08 -16.72 -2.47
CA TYR A 545 -38.89 -16.98 -1.29
C TYR A 545 -37.99 -17.39 -0.09
N PRO A 546 -38.52 -17.41 1.16
CA PRO A 546 -37.80 -17.93 2.33
C PRO A 546 -37.31 -19.38 2.13
N VAL A 547 -36.26 -19.79 2.85
CA VAL A 547 -35.82 -21.20 2.82
C VAL A 547 -36.96 -22.10 3.30
N THR A 548 -37.26 -23.17 2.57
CA THR A 548 -38.40 -24.05 2.87
C THR A 548 -38.01 -25.22 3.77
N ASN A 549 -38.99 -25.88 4.40
CA ASN A 549 -38.77 -27.12 5.14
C ASN A 549 -38.14 -28.22 4.28
N ARG A 550 -38.49 -28.30 2.99
CA ARG A 550 -37.90 -29.21 2.00
C ARG A 550 -36.38 -29.00 1.90
N GLU A 551 -35.96 -27.76 1.70
CA GLU A 551 -34.54 -27.42 1.53
C GLU A 551 -33.76 -27.55 2.85
N TRP A 552 -34.39 -27.26 3.99
CA TRP A 552 -33.77 -27.51 5.30
C TRP A 552 -33.56 -29.01 5.55
N ARG A 553 -34.42 -29.88 5.02
CA ARG A 553 -34.28 -31.34 5.14
C ARG A 553 -33.04 -31.84 4.41
N GLU A 554 -32.81 -31.37 3.18
CA GLU A 554 -31.58 -31.66 2.42
C GLU A 554 -30.32 -31.29 3.23
N PHE A 555 -30.35 -30.14 3.92
CA PHE A 555 -29.25 -29.70 4.78
C PHE A 555 -29.08 -30.58 6.02
N VAL A 556 -30.15 -30.93 6.73
CA VAL A 556 -30.09 -31.81 7.92
C VAL A 556 -29.61 -33.22 7.56
N GLU A 557 -30.03 -33.76 6.42
CA GLU A 557 -29.55 -35.04 5.90
C GLU A 557 -28.04 -35.01 5.56
N ALA A 558 -27.58 -33.92 4.94
CA ALA A 558 -26.15 -33.71 4.64
C ALA A 558 -25.31 -33.34 5.88
N GLN A 559 -25.93 -32.81 6.94
CA GLN A 559 -25.27 -32.31 8.13
C GLN A 559 -26.06 -32.68 9.42
N PRO A 560 -26.02 -33.96 9.86
CA PRO A 560 -26.85 -34.47 10.97
C PRO A 560 -26.61 -33.83 12.36
N SER A 561 -25.64 -32.92 12.46
CA SER A 561 -25.37 -32.10 13.65
C SER A 561 -26.20 -30.82 13.72
N ALA A 562 -26.94 -30.47 12.66
CA ALA A 562 -27.79 -29.28 12.59
C ALA A 562 -29.06 -29.42 13.45
N GLY A 563 -29.60 -28.31 13.93
CA GLY A 563 -30.88 -28.28 14.62
C GLY A 563 -32.06 -28.59 13.69
N ILE A 564 -32.98 -29.44 14.14
CA ILE A 564 -34.31 -29.58 13.52
C ILE A 564 -35.29 -28.54 14.10
N PRO A 565 -36.19 -27.97 13.29
CA PRO A 565 -37.30 -27.14 13.77
C PRO A 565 -38.13 -27.85 14.85
N ARG A 566 -38.64 -27.09 15.83
CA ARG A 566 -39.49 -27.65 16.89
C ARG A 566 -40.72 -28.37 16.34
N ARG A 567 -41.36 -27.76 15.32
CA ARG A 567 -42.53 -28.29 14.62
C ARG A 567 -42.34 -29.73 14.14
N TRP A 568 -41.12 -30.11 13.74
CA TRP A 568 -40.84 -31.46 13.22
C TRP A 568 -40.87 -32.55 14.31
N ALA A 569 -40.93 -32.19 15.59
CA ALA A 569 -41.10 -33.12 16.70
C ALA A 569 -42.58 -33.37 17.07
N ASP A 570 -43.52 -32.62 16.49
CA ASP A 570 -44.95 -32.78 16.73
C ASP A 570 -45.50 -34.02 16.00
N LYS A 571 -46.54 -34.64 16.57
CA LYS A 571 -47.12 -35.89 16.04
C LYS A 571 -47.97 -35.72 14.78
N ASP A 572 -48.37 -34.48 14.49
CA ASP A 572 -49.21 -34.10 13.36
C ASP A 572 -48.43 -33.40 12.24
N PHE A 573 -47.11 -33.27 12.37
CA PHE A 573 -46.23 -32.76 11.31
C PHE A 573 -46.25 -33.69 10.10
N ASP A 574 -46.63 -33.16 8.94
CA ASP A 574 -46.62 -33.89 7.67
C ASP A 574 -45.47 -33.35 6.80
N PRO A 575 -44.37 -34.11 6.63
CA PRO A 575 -43.19 -33.63 5.93
C PRO A 575 -43.41 -33.38 4.43
N GLU A 576 -44.47 -33.93 3.82
CA GLU A 576 -44.78 -33.70 2.41
C GLU A 576 -45.75 -32.54 2.21
N ARG A 577 -46.74 -32.38 3.11
CA ARG A 577 -47.67 -31.23 3.07
C ARG A 577 -47.07 -29.93 3.58
N GLU A 578 -46.17 -30.00 4.56
CA GLU A 578 -45.47 -28.84 5.13
C GLU A 578 -44.12 -28.56 4.43
N ALA A 579 -43.79 -29.31 3.36
CA ALA A 579 -42.52 -29.23 2.63
C ALA A 579 -42.18 -27.81 2.14
N ASP A 580 -43.18 -27.12 1.58
CA ASP A 580 -43.00 -25.81 0.95
C ASP A 580 -43.47 -24.64 1.85
N LEU A 581 -43.67 -24.90 3.15
CA LEU A 581 -43.73 -23.82 4.15
C LEU A 581 -42.32 -23.27 4.41
N PRO A 582 -42.18 -21.97 4.76
CA PRO A 582 -40.95 -21.42 5.32
C PRO A 582 -40.45 -22.25 6.51
N VAL A 583 -39.15 -22.54 6.57
CA VAL A 583 -38.54 -23.13 7.77
C VAL A 583 -38.49 -22.09 8.87
N THR A 584 -38.99 -22.43 10.07
CA THR A 584 -38.95 -21.56 11.25
C THR A 584 -38.31 -22.25 12.44
N ASP A 585 -38.06 -21.48 13.51
CA ASP A 585 -37.62 -22.00 14.82
C ASP A 585 -36.25 -22.69 14.82
N VAL A 586 -35.40 -22.31 13.85
CA VAL A 586 -34.01 -22.76 13.71
C VAL A 586 -33.02 -21.75 14.32
N ALA A 587 -31.86 -22.23 14.75
CA ALA A 587 -30.85 -21.38 15.38
C ALA A 587 -30.05 -20.58 14.33
N LEU A 588 -29.66 -19.34 14.65
CA LEU A 588 -28.85 -18.48 13.77
C LEU A 588 -27.57 -19.17 13.25
N LYS A 589 -26.87 -19.90 14.12
CA LYS A 589 -25.68 -20.68 13.76
C LYS A 589 -25.96 -21.71 12.66
N ASP A 590 -27.16 -22.28 12.65
CA ASP A 590 -27.56 -23.34 11.73
C ASP A 590 -28.05 -22.69 10.43
N MET A 591 -28.70 -21.52 10.49
CA MET A 591 -29.00 -20.69 9.30
C MET A 591 -27.72 -20.30 8.55
N GLN A 592 -26.68 -19.89 9.30
CA GLN A 592 -25.36 -19.57 8.75
C GLN A 592 -24.66 -20.80 8.17
N ALA A 593 -24.72 -21.95 8.86
CA ALA A 593 -24.18 -23.20 8.37
C ALA A 593 -24.92 -23.73 7.12
N TYR A 594 -26.24 -23.53 7.03
CA TYR A 594 -27.03 -23.80 5.83
C TYR A 594 -26.55 -22.95 4.65
N CYS A 595 -26.38 -21.64 4.86
CA CYS A 595 -25.91 -20.74 3.80
C CYS A 595 -24.52 -21.18 3.31
N LEU A 596 -23.59 -21.44 4.23
CA LEU A 596 -22.25 -21.93 3.90
C LEU A 596 -22.29 -23.27 3.14
N TRP A 597 -23.18 -24.19 3.53
CA TRP A 597 -23.40 -25.46 2.83
C TRP A 597 -23.96 -25.29 1.42
N ARG A 598 -24.82 -24.28 1.19
CA ARG A 598 -25.33 -23.88 -0.14
C ARG A 598 -24.36 -23.07 -0.99
N GLY A 599 -23.25 -22.58 -0.41
CA GLY A 599 -22.36 -21.62 -1.08
C GLY A 599 -22.93 -20.19 -1.14
N THR A 600 -23.85 -19.85 -0.23
CA THR A 600 -24.55 -18.56 -0.12
C THR A 600 -24.24 -17.90 1.23
N ARG A 601 -24.85 -16.75 1.52
CA ARG A 601 -24.80 -16.10 2.86
C ARG A 601 -26.16 -15.53 3.26
N LEU A 602 -26.31 -15.15 4.53
CA LEU A 602 -27.47 -14.36 4.96
C LEU A 602 -27.49 -13.00 4.23
N PRO A 603 -28.68 -12.50 3.83
CA PRO A 603 -28.85 -11.14 3.36
C PRO A 603 -28.51 -10.17 4.47
N THR A 604 -27.99 -9.02 4.09
CA THR A 604 -27.92 -7.87 4.98
C THR A 604 -29.27 -7.17 5.00
N GLY A 605 -29.58 -6.45 6.08
CA GLY A 605 -30.79 -5.64 6.19
C GLY A 605 -30.93 -4.56 5.12
N TRP A 606 -29.84 -4.21 4.42
CA TRP A 606 -29.82 -3.31 3.26
C TRP A 606 -30.18 -4.05 1.96
N GLU A 607 -29.53 -5.19 1.70
CA GLU A 607 -29.82 -6.06 0.55
C GLU A 607 -31.27 -6.57 0.60
N TRP A 608 -31.73 -6.95 1.78
CA TRP A 608 -33.12 -7.33 2.03
C TRP A 608 -34.08 -6.17 1.75
N GLU A 609 -33.78 -4.96 2.23
CA GLU A 609 -34.64 -3.79 2.04
C GLU A 609 -34.68 -3.33 0.57
N LYS A 610 -33.54 -3.36 -0.14
CA LYS A 610 -33.51 -3.15 -1.60
C LYS A 610 -34.32 -4.22 -2.32
N ALA A 611 -34.13 -5.49 -1.97
CA ALA A 611 -34.88 -6.60 -2.56
C ALA A 611 -36.39 -6.47 -2.40
N ALA A 612 -36.84 -5.99 -1.23
CA ALA A 612 -38.25 -5.76 -0.94
C ALA A 612 -38.79 -4.50 -1.65
N ARG A 613 -38.10 -3.37 -1.55
CA ARG A 613 -38.65 -2.02 -1.83
C ARG A 613 -38.07 -1.35 -3.08
N GLY A 614 -37.17 -2.02 -3.80
CA GLY A 614 -36.53 -1.44 -4.98
C GLY A 614 -35.64 -0.24 -4.64
N GLU A 615 -35.60 0.73 -5.55
CA GLU A 615 -34.76 1.93 -5.44
C GLU A 615 -35.55 3.20 -5.06
N ASP A 616 -36.89 3.17 -5.18
CA ASP A 616 -37.81 4.31 -5.00
C ASP A 616 -38.34 4.49 -3.57
N GLY A 617 -37.97 3.61 -2.64
CA GLY A 617 -38.35 3.68 -1.24
C GLY A 617 -39.86 3.56 -1.00
N ARG A 618 -40.59 2.83 -1.87
CA ARG A 618 -42.01 2.48 -1.67
C ARG A 618 -42.30 1.87 -0.30
N LEU A 619 -43.56 1.93 0.16
CA LEU A 619 -43.92 1.42 1.49
C LEU A 619 -43.93 -0.11 1.57
N PHE A 620 -44.55 -0.78 0.60
CA PHE A 620 -44.68 -2.24 0.46
C PHE A 620 -44.06 -2.70 -0.87
N PRO A 621 -43.70 -3.98 -1.05
CA PRO A 621 -43.08 -4.47 -2.29
C PRO A 621 -43.87 -4.11 -3.56
N TRP A 622 -45.20 -4.28 -3.50
CA TRP A 622 -46.15 -3.97 -4.55
C TRP A 622 -46.49 -2.47 -4.70
N GLY A 623 -46.12 -1.60 -3.75
CA GLY A 623 -46.32 -0.15 -3.86
C GLY A 623 -46.59 0.59 -2.54
N ASP A 624 -47.20 1.78 -2.65
CA ASP A 624 -47.43 2.69 -1.51
C ASP A 624 -48.78 2.52 -0.81
N GLN A 625 -49.59 1.53 -1.20
CA GLN A 625 -50.88 1.23 -0.56
C GLN A 625 -50.88 -0.23 -0.09
N PHE A 626 -51.31 -0.46 1.16
CA PHE A 626 -51.45 -1.81 1.69
C PHE A 626 -52.68 -2.52 1.10
N ASP A 627 -52.43 -3.69 0.51
CA ASP A 627 -53.46 -4.63 0.05
C ASP A 627 -53.31 -5.95 0.84
N VAL A 628 -54.43 -6.42 1.39
CA VAL A 628 -54.51 -7.66 2.17
C VAL A 628 -54.29 -8.91 1.32
N ASN A 629 -54.51 -8.82 0.00
CA ASN A 629 -54.36 -9.92 -0.95
C ASN A 629 -52.90 -10.09 -1.44
N CYS A 630 -51.97 -9.30 -0.93
CA CYS A 630 -50.56 -9.32 -1.31
C CYS A 630 -49.63 -9.95 -0.25
N CYS A 631 -50.13 -10.32 0.94
CA CYS A 631 -49.31 -10.98 1.95
C CYS A 631 -50.12 -11.76 3.01
N ASN A 632 -49.51 -12.78 3.60
CA ASN A 632 -50.04 -13.44 4.79
C ASN A 632 -49.86 -12.55 6.04
N SER A 633 -50.95 -11.97 6.56
CA SER A 633 -50.95 -11.01 7.68
C SER A 633 -52.11 -11.25 8.65
N ALA A 634 -52.09 -10.58 9.81
CA ALA A 634 -53.13 -10.73 10.84
C ALA A 634 -54.55 -10.45 10.31
N GLN A 635 -54.67 -9.61 9.28
CA GLN A 635 -55.94 -9.23 8.66
C GLN A 635 -56.64 -10.39 7.93
N LEU A 636 -55.89 -11.39 7.43
CA LEU A 636 -56.47 -12.62 6.86
C LEU A 636 -57.04 -13.56 7.93
N ARG A 637 -56.60 -13.42 9.19
CA ARG A 637 -57.03 -14.22 10.35
C ARG A 637 -56.81 -15.74 10.20
N TRP A 638 -55.94 -16.17 9.30
CA TRP A 638 -55.57 -17.58 9.12
C TRP A 638 -54.74 -18.12 10.29
N GLY A 639 -53.87 -17.27 10.87
CA GLY A 639 -53.16 -17.59 12.12
C GLY A 639 -52.06 -18.66 11.99
N ALA A 640 -51.60 -18.95 10.78
CA ALA A 640 -50.58 -19.94 10.47
C ALA A 640 -49.71 -19.52 9.27
N LEU A 641 -48.57 -20.19 9.11
CA LEU A 641 -47.75 -20.12 7.90
C LEU A 641 -48.54 -20.56 6.67
N THR A 642 -48.22 -19.95 5.53
CA THR A 642 -48.66 -20.37 4.20
C THR A 642 -47.49 -20.94 3.42
N VAL A 643 -47.78 -21.76 2.40
CA VAL A 643 -46.76 -22.16 1.43
C VAL A 643 -46.12 -20.91 0.83
N VAL A 644 -44.83 -21.01 0.52
CA VAL A 644 -44.16 -19.97 -0.26
C VAL A 644 -44.88 -19.79 -1.59
N ASP A 645 -44.84 -18.57 -2.15
CA ASP A 645 -45.51 -18.17 -3.40
C ASP A 645 -47.04 -18.02 -3.39
N GLN A 646 -47.72 -18.32 -2.27
CA GLN A 646 -49.18 -18.20 -2.12
C GLN A 646 -49.76 -16.81 -2.49
N PHE A 647 -48.95 -15.76 -2.46
CA PHE A 647 -49.34 -14.37 -2.77
C PHE A 647 -48.49 -13.81 -3.94
N PRO A 648 -48.73 -14.21 -5.20
CA PRO A 648 -47.91 -13.80 -6.34
C PRO A 648 -47.97 -12.29 -6.62
N GLU A 649 -49.11 -11.65 -6.36
CA GLU A 649 -49.28 -10.19 -6.45
C GLU A 649 -48.50 -9.43 -5.35
N GLY A 650 -47.99 -10.15 -4.34
CA GLY A 650 -47.09 -9.64 -3.30
C GLY A 650 -45.63 -9.44 -3.76
N ALA A 651 -45.32 -9.73 -5.03
CA ALA A 651 -43.97 -9.66 -5.56
C ALA A 651 -43.33 -8.26 -5.43
N SER A 652 -42.04 -8.27 -5.08
CA SER A 652 -41.20 -7.08 -5.11
C SER A 652 -40.88 -6.61 -6.54
N PRO A 653 -40.27 -5.42 -6.71
CA PRO A 653 -39.82 -4.92 -8.02
C PRO A 653 -38.87 -5.88 -8.77
N PHE A 654 -38.22 -6.79 -8.04
CA PHE A 654 -37.28 -7.78 -8.56
C PHE A 654 -37.87 -9.20 -8.56
N GLY A 655 -39.15 -9.35 -8.25
CA GLY A 655 -39.86 -10.62 -8.23
C GLY A 655 -39.72 -11.44 -6.93
N ALA A 656 -39.17 -10.86 -5.86
CA ALA A 656 -39.06 -11.56 -4.58
C ALA A 656 -40.42 -11.59 -3.87
N LEU A 657 -40.86 -12.77 -3.49
CA LEU A 657 -42.13 -13.08 -2.84
C LEU A 657 -41.94 -13.21 -1.32
N ASP A 658 -43.06 -13.11 -0.60
CA ASP A 658 -43.12 -13.24 0.87
C ASP A 658 -42.14 -12.30 1.61
N MET A 659 -41.76 -11.17 1.01
CA MET A 659 -40.95 -10.13 1.66
C MET A 659 -41.71 -9.41 2.79
N VAL A 660 -43.02 -9.64 2.93
CA VAL A 660 -43.88 -9.06 3.96
C VAL A 660 -44.81 -10.13 4.49
N GLY A 661 -44.88 -10.26 5.81
CA GLY A 661 -45.70 -11.27 6.44
C GLY A 661 -45.22 -12.70 6.19
N ASN A 662 -46.12 -13.66 6.39
CA ASN A 662 -45.82 -15.09 6.49
C ASN A 662 -44.83 -15.41 7.63
N ALA A 663 -43.52 -15.22 7.43
CA ALA A 663 -42.48 -15.46 8.43
C ALA A 663 -41.57 -14.23 8.62
N TRP A 664 -41.15 -13.98 9.85
CA TRP A 664 -40.04 -13.07 10.13
C TRP A 664 -38.75 -13.59 9.51
N GLU A 665 -37.95 -12.70 8.94
CA GLU A 665 -36.68 -13.09 8.32
C GLU A 665 -35.47 -12.55 9.06
N CYS A 666 -34.59 -13.47 9.44
CA CYS A 666 -33.30 -13.13 10.01
C CYS A 666 -32.34 -12.56 8.93
N VAL A 667 -31.78 -11.38 9.18
CA VAL A 667 -30.73 -10.77 8.35
C VAL A 667 -29.40 -10.73 9.11
N GLN A 668 -28.28 -10.51 8.43
CA GLN A 668 -26.93 -10.60 9.00
C GLN A 668 -26.68 -9.62 10.18
N GLN A 669 -27.28 -8.43 10.15
CA GLN A 669 -27.06 -7.37 11.13
C GLN A 669 -27.44 -7.77 12.57
N ARG A 670 -26.62 -7.33 13.52
CA ARG A 670 -26.93 -7.31 14.95
C ARG A 670 -27.16 -5.88 15.42
N ILE A 671 -28.09 -5.71 16.34
CA ILE A 671 -28.57 -4.41 16.83
C ILE A 671 -28.22 -4.29 18.31
N CYS A 672 -27.64 -3.16 18.72
CA CYS A 672 -27.47 -2.80 20.13
C CYS A 672 -28.67 -1.96 20.57
N SER A 673 -29.45 -2.43 21.54
CA SER A 673 -30.47 -1.63 22.21
C SER A 673 -30.27 -1.72 23.71
N HIS A 674 -30.16 -0.55 24.36
CA HIS A 674 -29.96 -0.44 25.82
C HIS A 674 -28.80 -1.29 26.36
N GLY A 675 -27.71 -1.39 25.59
CA GLY A 675 -26.51 -2.17 25.96
C GLY A 675 -26.64 -3.69 25.80
N ARG A 676 -27.69 -4.19 25.14
CA ARG A 676 -27.86 -5.62 24.82
C ARG A 676 -27.83 -5.88 23.32
N TRP A 677 -27.18 -6.99 22.96
CA TRP A 677 -27.10 -7.49 21.59
C TRP A 677 -28.32 -8.30 21.20
N ARG A 678 -28.90 -7.94 20.06
CA ARG A 678 -30.07 -8.58 19.48
C ARG A 678 -29.86 -8.84 17.99
N GLN A 679 -30.51 -9.86 17.43
CA GLN A 679 -30.47 -10.12 15.99
C GLN A 679 -31.52 -9.25 15.28
N ALA A 680 -31.18 -8.69 14.12
CA ALA A 680 -32.13 -7.94 13.29
C ALA A 680 -33.08 -8.88 12.55
N LEU A 681 -34.37 -8.53 12.54
CA LEU A 681 -35.40 -9.20 11.74
C LEU A 681 -36.04 -8.23 10.74
N ARG A 682 -36.61 -8.78 9.67
CA ARG A 682 -37.35 -8.07 8.63
C ARG A 682 -38.66 -8.79 8.25
N GLY A 683 -39.50 -8.14 7.44
CA GLY A 683 -40.74 -8.69 6.85
C GLY A 683 -41.98 -8.68 7.76
N GLY A 684 -41.83 -9.08 9.03
CA GLY A 684 -42.97 -9.40 9.90
C GLY A 684 -43.54 -10.78 9.59
N SER A 685 -44.32 -11.37 10.52
CA SER A 685 -44.96 -12.68 10.32
C SER A 685 -46.47 -12.58 10.06
N TYR A 686 -47.13 -13.70 9.78
CA TYR A 686 -48.59 -13.81 9.67
C TYR A 686 -49.37 -13.26 10.88
N GLY A 687 -48.73 -13.12 12.05
CA GLY A 687 -49.33 -12.58 13.27
C GLY A 687 -49.35 -11.05 13.36
N GLU A 688 -48.68 -10.35 12.45
CA GLU A 688 -48.51 -8.90 12.52
C GLU A 688 -49.60 -8.12 11.76
N GLU A 689 -49.96 -6.95 12.29
CA GLU A 689 -50.78 -5.97 11.57
C GLU A 689 -49.93 -5.18 10.55
N PRO A 690 -50.52 -4.65 9.46
CA PRO A 690 -49.77 -3.98 8.39
C PRO A 690 -48.94 -2.78 8.85
N SER A 691 -49.36 -2.12 9.92
CA SER A 691 -48.63 -1.03 10.57
C SER A 691 -47.33 -1.49 11.22
N ALA A 692 -47.32 -2.67 11.87
CA ALA A 692 -46.12 -3.29 12.41
C ALA A 692 -45.21 -3.79 11.29
N MET A 693 -45.77 -4.44 10.25
CA MET A 693 -45.02 -4.86 9.06
C MET A 693 -44.29 -3.69 8.38
N LEU A 694 -44.98 -2.55 8.18
CA LEU A 694 -44.40 -1.34 7.62
C LEU A 694 -43.23 -0.80 8.45
N ALA A 695 -43.37 -0.79 9.78
CA ALA A 695 -42.29 -0.38 10.66
C ALA A 695 -41.04 -1.25 10.49
N CYS A 696 -41.20 -2.56 10.24
CA CYS A 696 -40.09 -3.52 10.13
C CYS A 696 -39.38 -3.48 8.78
N MET A 697 -40.12 -3.21 7.70
CA MET A 697 -39.56 -3.03 6.37
C MET A 697 -38.66 -1.80 6.27
N ALA A 698 -39.11 -0.67 6.83
CA ALA A 698 -38.42 0.61 6.70
C ALA A 698 -37.49 0.94 7.89
N ALA A 699 -37.55 0.21 9.01
CA ALA A 699 -36.70 0.44 10.18
C ALA A 699 -35.23 0.55 9.81
N LEU A 700 -34.53 1.49 10.43
CA LEU A 700 -33.07 1.43 10.46
C LEU A 700 -32.65 0.16 11.22
N PRO A 701 -31.58 -0.56 10.82
CA PRO A 701 -30.99 -1.67 11.57
C PRO A 701 -30.45 -1.30 12.96
N GLU A 702 -30.76 -0.11 13.44
CA GLU A 702 -30.33 0.48 14.70
C GLU A 702 -31.52 0.54 15.70
N GLN A 703 -32.77 0.39 15.20
CA GLN A 703 -34.02 0.54 15.97
C GLN A 703 -35.15 -0.42 15.53
N GLY A 704 -34.85 -1.46 14.74
CA GLY A 704 -35.83 -2.47 14.31
C GLY A 704 -36.36 -3.37 15.44
N TRP A 705 -37.31 -4.24 15.11
CA TRP A 705 -37.77 -5.28 16.04
C TRP A 705 -36.66 -6.31 16.28
N CYS A 706 -36.45 -6.66 17.54
CA CYS A 706 -35.19 -7.25 17.99
C CYS A 706 -35.40 -8.33 19.07
N LEU A 707 -34.79 -9.50 18.86
CA LEU A 707 -34.87 -10.66 19.75
C LEU A 707 -33.73 -10.69 20.78
N ASN A 708 -33.99 -11.13 22.02
CA ASN A 708 -32.90 -11.45 22.94
C ASN A 708 -32.21 -12.74 22.49
N LEU A 709 -30.88 -12.73 22.41
CA LEU A 709 -30.09 -13.95 22.29
C LEU A 709 -29.99 -14.60 23.68
N ASP A 710 -30.56 -15.80 23.87
CA ASP A 710 -30.22 -16.63 25.03
C ASP A 710 -28.84 -17.27 24.78
N GLU A 711 -27.80 -16.61 25.31
CA GLU A 711 -26.40 -17.04 25.21
C GLU A 711 -26.16 -18.47 25.70
N ARG A 712 -27.06 -19.06 26.50
CA ARG A 712 -26.95 -20.44 26.99
C ARG A 712 -27.53 -21.50 26.04
N ARG A 713 -28.31 -21.09 25.03
CA ARG A 713 -29.05 -22.02 24.15
C ARG A 713 -28.89 -21.73 22.66
N GLY A 714 -28.47 -20.52 22.26
CA GLY A 714 -28.27 -20.16 20.85
C GLY A 714 -29.56 -20.04 20.04
N VAL A 715 -30.71 -19.96 20.71
CA VAL A 715 -32.04 -19.81 20.10
C VAL A 715 -32.42 -18.32 20.08
N LEU A 716 -33.05 -17.90 18.98
CA LEU A 716 -33.61 -16.57 18.78
C LEU A 716 -34.97 -16.47 19.49
N ILE A 717 -35.09 -15.66 20.55
CA ILE A 717 -36.35 -15.54 21.34
C ILE A 717 -36.76 -14.06 21.45
N PRO A 718 -38.03 -13.68 21.17
CA PRO A 718 -38.51 -12.31 21.30
C PRO A 718 -38.38 -11.85 22.74
N ALA A 719 -38.08 -10.57 22.92
CA ALA A 719 -38.01 -10.02 24.26
C ALA A 719 -39.39 -10.01 24.96
N ASP A 720 -40.48 -9.87 24.18
CA ASP A 720 -41.77 -9.41 24.71
C ASP A 720 -43.03 -10.14 24.16
N SER A 721 -42.92 -11.20 23.33
CA SER A 721 -44.11 -11.91 22.79
C SER A 721 -44.49 -13.17 23.59
N ALA A 722 -45.80 -13.36 23.79
CA ALA A 722 -46.40 -14.57 24.38
C ALA A 722 -46.76 -15.65 23.34
N THR A 723 -46.31 -15.47 22.10
CA THR A 723 -46.56 -16.33 20.93
C THR A 723 -45.23 -16.73 20.30
N ASP A 724 -45.12 -17.99 19.85
CA ASP A 724 -43.92 -18.51 19.17
C ASP A 724 -43.77 -17.74 17.83
N PRO A 725 -42.65 -17.01 17.62
CA PRO A 725 -42.48 -16.21 16.42
C PRO A 725 -42.05 -17.12 15.26
N ALA A 726 -42.81 -17.13 14.17
CA ALA A 726 -42.41 -17.78 12.94
C ALA A 726 -41.17 -17.10 12.33
N ILE A 727 -39.95 -17.42 12.80
CA ILE A 727 -38.67 -16.84 12.36
C ILE A 727 -37.95 -17.82 11.45
N GLY A 728 -37.90 -17.48 10.17
CA GLY A 728 -37.06 -18.11 9.17
C GLY A 728 -35.95 -17.17 8.69
N PHE A 729 -35.50 -17.44 7.47
CA PHE A 729 -34.53 -16.62 6.75
C PHE A 729 -34.63 -16.91 5.25
N ARG A 730 -34.04 -16.03 4.44
CA ARG A 730 -33.66 -16.32 3.05
C ARG A 730 -32.16 -16.15 2.89
N ASP A 731 -31.58 -16.62 1.79
CA ASP A 731 -30.16 -16.45 1.49
C ASP A 731 -29.92 -15.55 0.26
N VAL A 732 -28.68 -15.10 0.12
CA VAL A 732 -28.19 -14.32 -1.03
C VAL A 732 -26.93 -14.93 -1.61
N ILE A 733 -26.82 -14.83 -2.93
CA ILE A 733 -25.61 -15.13 -3.69
C ILE A 733 -24.93 -13.80 -4.00
N GLU A 734 -23.68 -13.67 -3.61
CA GLU A 734 -22.84 -12.55 -4.02
C GLU A 734 -22.28 -12.79 -5.42
N VAL A 735 -22.30 -11.76 -6.27
CA VAL A 735 -21.85 -11.86 -7.65
C VAL A 735 -20.53 -11.10 -7.80
N GLU A 736 -19.46 -11.81 -8.17
CA GLU A 736 -18.13 -11.22 -8.36
C GLU A 736 -18.00 -10.35 -9.63
N ASP A 737 -19.06 -10.20 -10.42
CA ASP A 737 -19.15 -9.38 -11.65
C ASP A 737 -19.14 -7.85 -11.38
N VAL A 738 -18.43 -7.41 -10.34
CA VAL A 738 -17.99 -6.04 -10.21
C VAL A 738 -16.52 -6.03 -10.64
N PRO A 739 -16.19 -5.65 -11.90
CA PRO A 739 -14.88 -5.07 -12.18
C PRO A 739 -14.62 -4.02 -11.11
N VAL A 740 -13.43 -4.00 -10.52
CA VAL A 740 -13.08 -3.15 -9.37
C VAL A 740 -13.23 -1.68 -9.74
N TYR A 741 -14.46 -1.18 -9.59
CA TYR A 741 -14.92 0.07 -10.17
C TYR A 741 -14.61 1.25 -9.24
N PRO A 742 -14.48 2.47 -9.78
CA PRO A 742 -13.20 3.14 -9.72
C PRO A 742 -13.10 4.01 -8.47
N GLN A 743 -12.72 3.37 -7.36
CA GLN A 743 -12.16 3.97 -6.13
C GLN A 743 -13.10 4.92 -5.35
N GLY A 744 -14.28 5.22 -5.90
CA GLY A 744 -15.39 5.90 -5.24
C GLY A 744 -15.08 7.30 -4.71
N LEU A 745 -13.96 7.91 -5.11
CA LEU A 745 -13.36 9.07 -4.43
C LEU A 745 -14.38 10.20 -4.19
N VAL A 746 -14.29 10.82 -3.02
CA VAL A 746 -15.16 11.90 -2.58
C VAL A 746 -14.41 13.22 -2.44
N PRO A 747 -14.96 14.36 -2.89
CA PRO A 747 -14.28 15.64 -2.79
C PRO A 747 -14.25 16.13 -1.34
N VAL A 748 -13.07 16.45 -0.84
CA VAL A 748 -12.85 17.19 0.41
C VAL A 748 -12.39 18.60 0.02
N ALA A 749 -13.16 19.61 0.44
CA ALA A 749 -12.87 21.00 0.10
C ALA A 749 -11.68 21.55 0.91
N ALA A 750 -10.93 22.46 0.30
CA ALA A 750 -9.88 23.20 1.00
C ALA A 750 -10.47 23.96 2.18
N SER A 751 -9.89 23.79 3.36
CA SER A 751 -10.49 24.23 4.63
C SER A 751 -9.42 24.75 5.59
N HIS A 752 -9.76 25.79 6.38
CA HIS A 752 -8.90 26.35 7.41
C HIS A 752 -9.54 26.10 8.78
N PHE A 753 -8.77 25.52 9.70
CA PHE A 753 -9.21 25.20 11.07
C PHE A 753 -8.22 25.76 12.09
N VAL A 754 -8.74 26.19 13.23
CA VAL A 754 -7.94 26.49 14.43
C VAL A 754 -8.16 25.31 15.39
N ILE A 755 -7.09 24.63 15.82
CA ILE A 755 -7.20 23.62 16.86
C ILE A 755 -7.58 24.32 18.18
N PRO A 756 -8.68 23.96 18.87
CA PRO A 756 -9.18 24.71 20.03
C PRO A 756 -8.12 24.92 21.13
N ASP A 757 -7.40 23.86 21.50
CA ASP A 757 -6.51 23.88 22.67
C ASP A 757 -5.13 24.47 22.37
N SER A 758 -4.59 24.27 21.16
CA SER A 758 -3.26 24.75 20.77
C SER A 758 -3.28 26.08 19.99
N ARG A 759 -4.47 26.56 19.59
CA ARG A 759 -4.69 27.70 18.68
C ARG A 759 -3.91 27.63 17.36
N LYS A 760 -3.44 26.45 16.99
CA LYS A 760 -2.64 26.23 15.77
C LYS A 760 -3.55 26.22 14.55
N GLU A 761 -3.25 27.08 13.58
CA GLU A 761 -3.92 27.07 12.29
C GLU A 761 -3.45 25.88 11.43
N LEU A 762 -4.42 25.15 10.88
CA LEU A 762 -4.23 24.06 9.93
C LEU A 762 -4.98 24.38 8.63
N CYS A 763 -4.26 24.41 7.52
CA CYS A 763 -4.82 24.47 6.18
C CYS A 763 -4.82 23.07 5.55
N ALA A 764 -6.01 22.54 5.26
CA ALA A 764 -6.19 21.30 4.51
C ALA A 764 -6.37 21.60 3.01
N PRO A 765 -5.63 20.92 2.10
CA PRO A 765 -5.79 21.11 0.67
C PRO A 765 -7.11 20.54 0.16
N LYS A 766 -7.57 21.02 -1.01
CA LYS A 766 -8.65 20.35 -1.76
C LYS A 766 -8.12 19.02 -2.29
N VAL A 767 -8.79 17.92 -1.98
CA VAL A 767 -8.36 16.56 -2.36
C VAL A 767 -9.55 15.67 -2.72
N PHE A 768 -9.28 14.55 -3.39
CA PHE A 768 -10.24 13.48 -3.61
C PHE A 768 -9.92 12.30 -2.69
N LEU A 769 -10.65 12.17 -1.57
CA LEU A 769 -10.42 11.16 -0.55
C LEU A 769 -11.10 9.85 -0.92
N ALA A 770 -10.49 8.69 -0.70
CA ALA A 770 -11.16 7.41 -0.89
C ALA A 770 -12.41 7.31 0.01
N ARG A 771 -13.56 6.91 -0.57
CA ARG A 771 -14.85 6.84 0.14
C ARG A 771 -14.84 5.84 1.30
N TYR A 772 -14.04 4.80 1.15
CA TYR A 772 -13.88 3.69 2.08
C TYR A 772 -12.43 3.61 2.58
N THR A 773 -12.20 2.94 3.71
CA THR A 773 -10.87 2.44 4.05
C THR A 773 -10.45 1.37 3.06
N VAL A 774 -9.14 1.17 2.88
CA VAL A 774 -8.63 0.13 1.98
C VAL A 774 -9.11 -1.24 2.45
N THR A 775 -9.70 -1.99 1.53
CA THR A 775 -10.29 -3.31 1.81
C THR A 775 -9.27 -4.43 1.66
N ASN A 776 -9.56 -5.61 2.24
CA ASN A 776 -8.69 -6.76 2.02
C ASN A 776 -8.58 -7.15 0.54
N ILE A 777 -9.66 -7.09 -0.24
CA ILE A 777 -9.63 -7.38 -1.68
C ILE A 777 -8.78 -6.37 -2.47
N GLU A 778 -8.86 -5.09 -2.15
CA GLU A 778 -8.05 -4.04 -2.79
C GLU A 778 -6.55 -4.16 -2.43
N TYR A 779 -6.24 -4.51 -1.17
CA TYR A 779 -4.86 -4.79 -0.75
C TYR A 779 -4.33 -6.12 -1.33
N ALA A 780 -5.22 -7.05 -1.70
CA ALA A 780 -4.86 -8.34 -2.30
C ALA A 780 -4.20 -8.16 -3.67
N GLU A 781 -4.73 -7.24 -4.48
CA GLU A 781 -4.17 -6.89 -5.79
C GLU A 781 -2.74 -6.36 -5.65
N PHE A 782 -2.54 -5.40 -4.74
CA PHE A 782 -1.22 -4.86 -4.41
C PHE A 782 -0.23 -5.98 -4.04
N VAL A 783 -0.61 -6.88 -3.13
CA VAL A 783 0.22 -8.03 -2.73
C VAL A 783 0.53 -8.96 -3.92
N ARG A 784 -0.47 -9.31 -4.75
CA ARG A 784 -0.30 -10.21 -5.89
C ARG A 784 0.64 -9.65 -6.95
N GLU A 785 0.56 -8.35 -7.24
CA GLU A 785 1.35 -7.74 -8.31
C GLU A 785 2.76 -7.35 -7.88
N THR A 786 2.94 -6.92 -6.63
CA THR A 786 4.24 -6.40 -6.15
C THR A 786 5.04 -7.40 -5.35
N GLY A 787 4.43 -8.51 -4.92
CA GLY A 787 5.04 -9.44 -3.97
C GLY A 787 5.20 -8.86 -2.55
N HIS A 788 4.56 -7.72 -2.25
CA HIS A 788 4.64 -7.08 -0.94
C HIS A 788 4.12 -8.00 0.17
N ARG A 789 4.63 -7.83 1.39
CA ARG A 789 4.31 -8.72 2.51
C ARG A 789 2.82 -8.76 2.82
N ARG A 790 2.32 -9.95 3.12
CA ARG A 790 0.94 -10.18 3.58
C ARG A 790 0.75 -9.56 4.97
N PRO A 791 -0.40 -8.95 5.27
CA PRO A 791 -0.79 -8.59 6.64
C PRO A 791 -0.76 -9.81 7.56
N GLN A 792 -0.48 -9.62 8.85
CA GLN A 792 -0.25 -10.76 9.78
C GLN A 792 -1.50 -11.65 9.95
N HIS A 793 -2.69 -11.05 9.92
CA HIS A 793 -3.98 -11.73 10.07
C HIS A 793 -4.46 -12.49 8.83
N TRP A 794 -3.67 -12.49 7.75
CA TRP A 794 -3.93 -13.23 6.52
C TRP A 794 -3.27 -14.61 6.53
N ASN A 795 -3.69 -15.47 5.60
CA ASN A 795 -3.09 -16.78 5.39
C ASN A 795 -1.64 -16.61 4.92
N GLN A 796 -0.67 -17.00 5.75
CA GLN A 796 0.76 -16.80 5.43
C GLN A 796 1.30 -17.83 4.44
N SER A 797 0.75 -19.05 4.43
CA SER A 797 1.21 -20.18 3.61
C SER A 797 0.23 -20.62 2.50
N GLY A 798 -0.99 -20.09 2.46
CA GLY A 798 -2.01 -20.49 1.47
C GLY A 798 -1.91 -19.75 0.13
N GLN A 799 -2.56 -20.29 -0.92
CA GLN A 799 -2.79 -19.55 -2.16
C GLN A 799 -3.92 -18.51 -2.03
N GLU A 800 -4.99 -18.87 -1.31
CA GLU A 800 -5.97 -17.89 -0.86
C GLU A 800 -5.34 -16.99 0.21
N LEU A 801 -5.44 -15.68 0.00
CA LEU A 801 -4.81 -14.69 0.86
C LEU A 801 -5.55 -14.51 2.20
N PHE A 802 -6.87 -14.65 2.20
CA PHE A 802 -7.76 -14.47 3.36
C PHE A 802 -9.14 -15.07 3.04
N ASP A 803 -9.94 -15.32 4.08
CA ASP A 803 -11.27 -15.92 3.97
C ASP A 803 -12.24 -14.99 3.20
N ARG A 804 -13.17 -15.58 2.43
CA ARG A 804 -14.03 -14.81 1.51
C ARG A 804 -14.88 -13.74 2.21
N GLU A 805 -15.31 -13.99 3.45
CA GLU A 805 -16.05 -13.02 4.27
C GLU A 805 -15.25 -11.74 4.57
N MET A 806 -13.91 -11.81 4.53
CA MET A 806 -13.03 -10.69 4.84
C MET A 806 -12.87 -9.68 3.70
N ARG A 807 -13.32 -10.00 2.48
CA ARG A 807 -13.05 -9.22 1.24
C ARG A 807 -13.27 -7.72 1.40
N TYR A 808 -14.41 -7.30 1.93
CA TYR A 808 -14.76 -5.89 2.13
C TYR A 808 -14.59 -5.40 3.57
N LEU A 809 -14.01 -6.20 4.46
CA LEU A 809 -13.50 -5.68 5.73
C LEU A 809 -12.27 -4.80 5.43
N PRO A 810 -11.99 -3.78 6.25
CA PRO A 810 -10.76 -3.01 6.13
C PRO A 810 -9.54 -3.90 6.35
N VAL A 811 -8.46 -3.65 5.60
CA VAL A 811 -7.18 -4.29 5.88
C VAL A 811 -6.58 -3.73 7.17
N ILE A 812 -6.17 -4.63 8.07
CA ILE A 812 -5.54 -4.34 9.37
C ILE A 812 -4.17 -5.01 9.50
N HIS A 813 -3.40 -4.72 10.56
CA HIS A 813 -2.00 -5.17 10.72
C HIS A 813 -1.06 -4.69 9.59
N VAL A 814 -1.27 -3.46 9.12
CA VAL A 814 -0.42 -2.79 8.11
C VAL A 814 0.32 -1.61 8.74
N THR A 815 1.59 -1.44 8.40
CA THR A 815 2.41 -0.29 8.86
C THR A 815 2.15 0.96 8.01
N TRP A 816 2.67 2.10 8.47
CA TRP A 816 2.76 3.30 7.65
C TRP A 816 3.46 3.04 6.30
N ASP A 817 4.55 2.28 6.30
CA ASP A 817 5.30 1.97 5.08
C ASP A 817 4.53 1.06 4.12
N ASP A 818 3.73 0.12 4.63
CA ASP A 818 2.81 -0.68 3.82
C ASP A 818 1.76 0.23 3.14
N ALA A 819 1.16 1.14 3.92
CA ALA A 819 0.19 2.11 3.41
C ALA A 819 0.81 3.05 2.37
N ALA A 820 2.05 3.50 2.59
CA ALA A 820 2.78 4.35 1.65
C ALA A 820 3.19 3.59 0.37
N ALA A 821 3.62 2.33 0.48
CA ALA A 821 3.93 1.46 -0.66
C ALA A 821 2.68 1.17 -1.50
N PHE A 822 1.57 0.84 -0.85
CA PHE A 822 0.27 0.72 -1.52
C PHE A 822 -0.11 2.02 -2.24
N CYS A 823 0.08 3.19 -1.63
CA CYS A 823 -0.25 4.47 -2.28
C CYS A 823 0.63 4.74 -3.52
N ARG A 824 1.91 4.36 -3.50
CA ARG A 824 2.79 4.42 -4.69
C ARG A 824 2.29 3.50 -5.80
N TRP A 825 1.97 2.24 -5.50
CA TRP A 825 1.35 1.31 -6.44
C TRP A 825 0.01 1.82 -6.97
N LYS A 826 -0.87 2.34 -6.10
CA LYS A 826 -2.18 2.88 -6.49
C LYS A 826 -2.05 4.10 -7.39
N SER A 827 -1.00 4.90 -7.21
CA SER A 827 -0.69 6.03 -8.10
C SER A 827 -0.39 5.57 -9.52
N SER A 828 0.39 4.51 -9.71
CA SER A 828 0.67 3.97 -11.05
C SER A 828 -0.56 3.33 -11.70
N LYS A 829 -1.51 2.82 -10.90
CA LYS A 829 -2.80 2.31 -11.38
C LYS A 829 -3.79 3.38 -11.83
N LEU A 830 -3.75 4.57 -11.23
CA LEU A 830 -4.66 5.67 -11.58
C LEU A 830 -4.07 6.70 -12.54
N GLY A 831 -2.75 6.82 -12.64
CA GLY A 831 -2.10 7.95 -13.32
C GLY A 831 -2.18 9.28 -12.54
N VAL A 832 -2.62 9.26 -11.28
CA VAL A 832 -2.65 10.44 -10.38
C VAL A 832 -1.92 10.14 -9.07
N VAL A 833 -1.36 11.17 -8.43
CA VAL A 833 -0.59 10.98 -7.19
C VAL A 833 -1.52 10.68 -6.02
N CYS A 834 -1.46 9.44 -5.53
CA CYS A 834 -2.13 8.98 -4.32
C CYS A 834 -1.19 9.06 -3.11
N LYS A 835 -1.72 9.55 -1.99
CA LYS A 835 -0.99 9.70 -0.71
C LYS A 835 -1.82 9.08 0.41
N VAL A 836 -1.16 8.52 1.43
CA VAL A 836 -1.83 8.12 2.68
C VAL A 836 -2.51 9.36 3.26
N MET A 837 -3.70 9.20 3.82
CA MET A 837 -4.44 10.27 4.49
C MET A 837 -3.54 11.01 5.50
N THR A 838 -3.73 12.32 5.63
CA THR A 838 -3.02 13.14 6.62
C THR A 838 -3.99 13.65 7.67
N GLU A 839 -3.49 14.04 8.85
CA GLU A 839 -4.33 14.61 9.92
C GLU A 839 -5.20 15.77 9.40
N ARG A 840 -4.63 16.62 8.53
CA ARG A 840 -5.33 17.77 7.94
C ARG A 840 -6.51 17.34 7.07
N VAL A 841 -6.31 16.33 6.23
CA VAL A 841 -7.37 15.77 5.36
C VAL A 841 -8.42 15.03 6.17
N TRP A 842 -8.01 14.26 7.19
CA TRP A 842 -8.94 13.56 8.08
C TRP A 842 -9.81 14.55 8.87
N ARG A 843 -9.21 15.56 9.52
CA ARG A 843 -9.95 16.61 10.23
C ARG A 843 -10.91 17.36 9.30
N ALA A 844 -10.49 17.69 8.08
CA ALA A 844 -11.35 18.33 7.08
C ALA A 844 -12.55 17.46 6.67
N ALA A 845 -12.34 16.14 6.57
CA ALA A 845 -13.39 15.20 6.22
C ALA A 845 -14.38 14.96 7.39
N VAL A 846 -13.90 14.94 8.65
CA VAL A 846 -14.75 14.78 9.85
C VAL A 846 -15.56 16.03 10.16
N HIS A 847 -14.90 17.19 10.27
CA HIS A 847 -15.55 18.42 10.74
C HIS A 847 -16.38 19.10 9.64
N GLY A 848 -16.11 18.78 8.38
CA GLY A 848 -16.71 19.41 7.20
C GLY A 848 -16.04 20.74 6.82
N PRO A 849 -16.43 21.33 5.68
CA PRO A 849 -15.86 22.59 5.20
C PRO A 849 -16.25 23.78 6.08
N GLY A 850 -15.28 24.63 6.38
CA GLY A 850 -15.45 25.84 7.18
C GLY A 850 -14.43 26.94 6.85
N GLN A 851 -14.83 28.20 7.00
CA GLN A 851 -13.98 29.38 6.88
C GLN A 851 -14.43 30.46 7.87
N GLY A 852 -13.46 31.24 8.38
CA GLY A 852 -13.70 32.35 9.32
C GLY A 852 -13.57 31.96 10.79
N ARG A 853 -13.47 32.98 11.67
CA ARG A 853 -13.29 32.80 13.12
C ARG A 853 -14.55 32.34 13.86
N ASP A 854 -15.73 32.48 13.23
CA ASP A 854 -17.03 32.15 13.81
C ASP A 854 -17.53 30.74 13.37
N PHE A 855 -16.70 29.96 12.67
CA PHE A 855 -17.04 28.60 12.27
C PHE A 855 -16.91 27.60 13.42
N THR A 856 -18.03 27.02 13.84
CA THR A 856 -18.06 25.90 14.79
C THR A 856 -17.91 24.57 14.02
N PRO A 857 -16.79 23.84 14.16
CA PRO A 857 -16.61 22.54 13.50
C PRO A 857 -17.60 21.49 14.01
N ARG A 858 -17.99 20.55 13.14
CA ARG A 858 -18.81 19.40 13.57
C ARG A 858 -18.05 18.54 14.57
N ARG A 859 -18.70 18.10 15.65
CA ARG A 859 -18.07 17.17 16.61
C ARG A 859 -17.83 15.79 15.99
N TYR A 860 -18.78 15.27 15.22
CA TYR A 860 -18.72 13.96 14.56
C TYR A 860 -18.99 14.09 13.05
N PRO A 861 -18.61 13.10 12.21
CA PRO A 861 -18.81 13.15 10.75
C PRO A 861 -20.24 13.46 10.31
N TRP A 862 -21.22 13.00 11.09
CA TRP A 862 -22.66 13.17 10.85
C TRP A 862 -23.27 14.44 11.50
N GLY A 863 -22.63 15.07 12.48
CA GLY A 863 -23.23 16.17 13.25
C GLY A 863 -22.58 16.42 14.61
N ASN A 864 -23.27 17.17 15.49
CA ASN A 864 -22.75 17.50 16.82
C ASN A 864 -23.20 16.52 17.91
N ASP A 865 -24.30 15.81 17.68
CA ASP A 865 -24.89 14.88 18.64
C ASP A 865 -24.32 13.47 18.46
N TRP A 866 -23.99 12.85 19.58
CA TRP A 866 -23.46 11.49 19.60
C TRP A 866 -24.54 10.47 19.24
N GLN A 867 -24.21 9.52 18.37
CA GLN A 867 -25.08 8.41 18.00
C GLN A 867 -24.21 7.15 17.86
N CYS A 868 -24.22 6.28 18.88
CA CYS A 868 -23.34 5.11 18.94
C CYS A 868 -23.53 4.13 17.76
N CYS A 869 -24.72 4.11 17.18
CA CYS A 869 -25.08 3.33 16.02
C CYS A 869 -24.46 3.83 14.69
N ARG A 870 -23.92 5.06 14.64
CA ARG A 870 -23.34 5.67 13.43
C ARG A 870 -21.84 5.40 13.24
N CYS A 871 -21.18 4.69 14.14
CA CYS A 871 -19.81 4.23 13.92
C CYS A 871 -19.57 2.91 14.64
N ASN A 872 -18.67 2.08 14.10
CA ASN A 872 -18.29 0.83 14.76
C ASN A 872 -17.25 1.09 15.86
N GLY A 873 -17.69 1.56 17.03
CA GLY A 873 -16.90 1.69 18.26
C GLY A 873 -17.27 0.65 19.33
N ARG A 874 -16.56 0.58 20.45
CA ARG A 874 -16.83 -0.38 21.53
C ARG A 874 -18.19 -0.18 22.19
N GLU A 875 -18.66 1.06 22.27
CA GLU A 875 -19.99 1.44 22.78
C GLU A 875 -21.10 1.25 21.74
N SER A 876 -20.75 1.22 20.44
CA SER A 876 -21.65 0.65 19.42
C SER A 876 -21.84 -0.84 19.66
N GLY A 877 -20.73 -1.50 20.06
CA GLY A 877 -20.58 -2.87 20.52
C GLY A 877 -20.69 -3.97 19.46
N PHE A 878 -20.77 -3.64 18.16
CA PHE A 878 -21.00 -4.62 17.08
C PHE A 878 -20.04 -5.82 17.11
N GLY A 879 -18.83 -5.63 17.66
CA GLY A 879 -18.02 -6.73 18.16
C GLY A 879 -17.13 -7.36 17.10
N GLY A 880 -16.42 -6.55 16.33
CA GLY A 880 -15.50 -6.99 15.29
C GLY A 880 -15.32 -5.93 14.22
N LEU A 881 -14.68 -6.29 13.12
CA LEU A 881 -14.68 -5.48 11.91
C LEU A 881 -16.05 -5.55 11.21
N MET A 882 -16.45 -4.45 10.58
CA MET A 882 -17.60 -4.38 9.67
C MET A 882 -17.11 -4.05 8.26
N ARG A 883 -17.93 -4.36 7.25
CA ARG A 883 -17.57 -4.08 5.85
C ARG A 883 -17.55 -2.57 5.65
N VAL A 884 -16.65 -2.09 4.80
CA VAL A 884 -16.34 -0.65 4.72
C VAL A 884 -17.52 0.23 4.31
N PHE A 885 -18.57 -0.34 3.70
CA PHE A 885 -19.80 0.33 3.26
C PHE A 885 -21.02 0.12 4.19
N ASP A 886 -20.87 -0.60 5.31
CA ASP A 886 -21.90 -0.62 6.35
C ASP A 886 -21.99 0.74 7.08
N LEU A 887 -23.03 0.92 7.91
CA LEU A 887 -23.30 2.15 8.68
C LEU A 887 -23.36 3.44 7.81
N ALA A 888 -24.12 3.40 6.71
CA ALA A 888 -24.26 4.55 5.80
C ALA A 888 -24.75 5.85 6.45
N ASN A 889 -25.48 5.77 7.58
CA ASN A 889 -25.91 6.92 8.37
C ASN A 889 -24.74 7.62 9.09
N GLY A 890 -23.62 6.91 9.29
CA GLY A 890 -22.35 7.41 9.81
C GLY A 890 -21.46 8.14 8.81
N ARG A 891 -21.90 8.23 7.55
CA ARG A 891 -21.16 8.87 6.47
C ARG A 891 -20.92 10.36 6.78
N ALA A 892 -19.69 10.80 6.55
CA ALA A 892 -19.28 12.20 6.62
C ALA A 892 -20.02 13.06 5.58
N VAL A 893 -20.06 14.37 5.79
CA VAL A 893 -20.64 15.34 4.85
C VAL A 893 -20.00 15.24 3.45
N CYS A 894 -18.70 14.97 3.36
CA CYS A 894 -18.03 14.76 2.06
C CYS A 894 -18.46 13.47 1.36
N GLY A 895 -19.04 12.50 2.06
CA GLY A 895 -19.41 11.18 1.54
C GLY A 895 -18.52 10.02 2.01
N ALA A 896 -17.48 10.28 2.81
CA ALA A 896 -16.61 9.23 3.34
C ALA A 896 -17.28 8.42 4.48
N PHE A 897 -17.19 7.10 4.42
CA PHE A 897 -17.66 6.17 5.45
C PHE A 897 -16.57 5.93 6.49
N HIS A 898 -16.93 5.53 7.72
CA HIS A 898 -15.98 5.06 8.74
C HIS A 898 -14.75 5.99 8.94
N LEU A 899 -14.98 7.30 9.11
CA LEU A 899 -13.92 8.21 9.59
C LEU A 899 -13.73 8.13 11.12
N LEU A 900 -14.78 7.70 11.82
CA LEU A 900 -14.74 7.27 13.22
C LEU A 900 -15.08 5.78 13.28
N GLY A 901 -14.41 5.06 14.17
CA GLY A 901 -14.59 3.63 14.40
C GLY A 901 -14.20 2.73 13.21
N ASN A 902 -14.58 1.46 13.34
CA ASN A 902 -14.21 0.31 12.52
C ASN A 902 -12.72 -0.02 12.57
N VAL A 903 -11.82 0.90 12.22
CA VAL A 903 -10.35 0.75 12.35
C VAL A 903 -9.69 2.10 12.62
N TRP A 904 -8.61 2.06 13.40
CA TRP A 904 -7.64 3.16 13.44
C TRP A 904 -7.08 3.39 12.03
N GLN A 905 -7.01 4.64 11.58
CA GLN A 905 -6.50 4.99 10.25
C GLN A 905 -5.18 5.75 10.36
N TRP A 906 -4.15 5.30 9.65
CA TRP A 906 -2.89 6.03 9.49
C TRP A 906 -3.11 7.46 8.98
N VAL A 907 -2.57 8.45 9.72
CA VAL A 907 -2.60 9.89 9.37
C VAL A 907 -1.23 10.58 9.44
N GLY A 908 -0.20 9.85 9.87
CA GLY A 908 1.23 10.21 9.86
C GLY A 908 2.06 8.99 10.27
N PRO A 909 3.40 9.00 10.09
CA PRO A 909 4.25 7.83 10.32
C PRO A 909 4.10 7.21 11.71
N ASN A 910 3.93 8.04 12.74
CA ASN A 910 3.73 7.61 14.12
C ASN A 910 2.34 8.05 14.64
N LYS A 911 1.34 8.23 13.77
CA LYS A 911 0.05 8.85 14.17
C LYS A 911 -1.15 8.23 13.46
N VAL A 912 -2.16 7.86 14.25
CA VAL A 912 -3.44 7.30 13.78
C VAL A 912 -4.63 8.16 14.21
N ALA A 913 -5.73 8.05 13.47
CA ALA A 913 -6.97 8.80 13.69
C ALA A 913 -8.22 7.90 13.67
N GLY A 914 -9.28 8.32 14.37
CA GLY A 914 -10.65 7.83 14.23
C GLY A 914 -11.13 6.79 15.25
N GLY A 915 -10.23 6.09 15.96
CA GLY A 915 -10.59 4.99 16.85
C GLY A 915 -10.99 3.70 16.10
N SER A 916 -11.05 2.58 16.82
CA SER A 916 -11.43 1.27 16.28
C SER A 916 -12.66 0.70 16.98
N TRP A 917 -13.14 -0.47 16.52
CA TRP A 917 -14.22 -1.24 17.16
C TRP A 917 -13.94 -1.63 18.63
N ARG A 918 -12.71 -1.45 19.12
CA ARG A 918 -12.27 -1.75 20.48
C ARG A 918 -12.32 -0.53 21.41
N GLU A 919 -12.54 0.67 20.91
CA GLU A 919 -12.46 1.92 21.67
C GLU A 919 -13.80 2.67 21.77
N ASN A 920 -14.02 3.38 22.87
CA ASN A 920 -15.23 4.21 23.07
C ASN A 920 -15.06 5.56 22.36
N CYS A 921 -15.39 5.61 21.07
CA CYS A 921 -15.33 6.79 20.22
C CYS A 921 -16.12 8.01 20.75
N GLN A 922 -17.11 7.85 21.63
CA GLN A 922 -17.88 8.96 22.24
C GLN A 922 -17.00 9.87 23.12
N ALA A 923 -16.00 9.30 23.80
CA ALA A 923 -15.34 9.93 24.94
C ALA A 923 -14.01 10.62 24.60
N THR A 924 -13.56 10.56 23.35
CA THR A 924 -12.24 11.05 22.91
C THR A 924 -12.41 12.32 22.10
N GLU A 925 -12.16 13.51 22.66
CA GLU A 925 -12.49 14.77 21.96
C GLU A 925 -11.59 15.09 20.75
N ASP A 926 -10.43 14.43 20.59
CA ASP A 926 -9.48 14.72 19.51
C ASP A 926 -9.25 13.54 18.54
N TRP A 927 -9.74 12.33 18.86
CA TRP A 927 -9.59 11.04 18.14
C TRP A 927 -8.25 10.78 17.44
N LEU A 928 -7.16 11.33 17.97
CA LEU A 928 -5.80 11.18 17.46
C LEU A 928 -4.92 10.55 18.51
N ARG A 929 -4.04 9.65 18.07
CA ARG A 929 -3.18 8.88 18.95
C ARG A 929 -1.81 8.65 18.31
N GLU A 930 -0.76 8.79 19.10
CA GLU A 930 0.59 8.37 18.70
C GLU A 930 0.69 6.84 18.70
N CYS A 931 1.35 6.28 17.68
CA CYS A 931 1.35 4.86 17.41
C CYS A 931 2.69 4.43 16.81
N ASP A 932 3.46 3.66 17.57
CA ASP A 932 4.84 3.28 17.24
C ASP A 932 4.95 2.05 16.31
N GLY A 933 3.84 1.60 15.70
CA GLY A 933 3.83 0.43 14.82
C GLY A 933 2.44 -0.04 14.39
N ALA A 934 2.37 -1.15 13.67
CA ALA A 934 1.11 -1.74 13.20
C ALA A 934 0.33 -2.40 14.36
N GLY A 935 -0.57 -1.65 14.99
CA GLY A 935 -1.55 -2.19 15.93
C GLY A 935 -2.51 -3.19 15.28
N CYS A 936 -3.09 -4.09 16.09
CA CYS A 936 -3.98 -5.17 15.63
C CYS A 936 -5.32 -4.71 15.01
N ASP A 937 -5.57 -3.40 15.05
CA ASP A 937 -6.79 -2.72 14.63
C ASP A 937 -6.50 -1.46 13.79
N VAL A 938 -5.26 -1.32 13.29
CA VAL A 938 -4.81 -0.22 12.44
C VAL A 938 -4.82 -0.61 10.96
N GLY A 939 -5.57 0.16 10.18
CA GLY A 939 -5.62 0.15 8.72
C GLY A 939 -5.33 1.55 8.14
N PHE A 940 -5.75 1.81 6.90
CA PHE A 940 -5.52 3.11 6.25
C PHE A 940 -6.52 3.47 5.15
N ARG A 941 -6.35 4.70 4.65
CA ARG A 941 -7.10 5.32 3.56
C ARG A 941 -6.13 6.20 2.77
N TYR A 942 -6.38 6.36 1.47
CA TYR A 942 -5.62 7.25 0.59
C TYR A 942 -6.48 8.41 0.07
N TYR A 943 -5.82 9.47 -0.41
CA TYR A 943 -6.43 10.51 -1.24
C TYR A 943 -5.59 10.76 -2.49
N ALA A 944 -6.25 11.20 -3.56
CA ALA A 944 -5.62 11.69 -4.77
C ALA A 944 -5.44 13.22 -4.73
N ASP A 945 -4.29 13.68 -5.19
CA ASP A 945 -3.90 15.09 -5.22
C ASP A 945 -4.26 15.74 -6.58
N PRO A 946 -5.22 16.68 -6.65
CA PRO A 946 -5.66 17.29 -7.90
C PRO A 946 -4.64 18.25 -8.53
N ALA A 947 -3.52 18.55 -7.85
CA ALA A 947 -2.43 19.32 -8.43
C ALA A 947 -1.58 18.55 -9.47
N SER A 948 -1.92 17.28 -9.73
CA SER A 948 -1.21 16.41 -10.69
C SER A 948 -1.51 16.68 -12.18
N GLY A 949 -2.46 17.58 -12.50
CA GLY A 949 -2.63 18.13 -13.85
C GLY A 949 -3.34 17.25 -14.87
N HIS A 950 -3.95 16.14 -14.44
CA HIS A 950 -4.76 15.22 -15.24
C HIS A 950 -6.21 15.20 -14.76
#